data_AF-A0A094GAT9-F1
#
_entry.id   AF-A0A094GAT9-F1
#
_cell.length_a   1.000
_cell.length_b   1.000
_cell.length_c   1.000
_cell.angle_alpha   90.00
_cell.angle_beta   90.00
_cell.angle_gamma   90.00
#
_symmetry.space_group_name_H-M   'P 1'
#
loop_
_entity.id
_entity.type
_entity.pdbx_description
1 polymer ?
#
loop_
_entity_poly.entity_id
_entity_poly.type
_entity_poly.pdbx_seq_one_letter_code
_entity_poly.pdbx_strand_id
1 'polypeptide(L)'
;EGVFGAEEGEDGNGDVGEEEEAEEVVDVLGVGLEAGGDFDYGWESGGSRVSVASLTLGGESRQIPCNSVSWASLRGVEIEFLRDGLEALFCYGLRFKAGPCNANQFCHTYPPSGSRALPHRVLHQCPPIDQALQDSLAAIPCVSNSLLFKVCCQLKLITGKMVTFDNMLLATDELVTRIFSDWDIYSTGLVGGLIIFITVLTVWGRDPDTHPMLLSRQAQPSPVRNPGESSVYRSHSSPHGMELNTGLNVKDPGQNKWSRGRNGDLRDVWRKAVRGRTDPEGNPTGEKGRIITIVGTEQTVDHDLDEVSKQINIIGQYLKHHGGSRVAIYLPNSIELLAALFACTFYDLTPIILPYDQPAHVVVDMLKVSEADTLITAVGNLPFDAVTKDYAGLKNLIWVVDEGSKHLDWDEIPTGSGGAINVSTWQEVVEEQSNVSSELPPLDKTSPKNVLSFWFPENNEPGELVEYTHGNLVSAISAQISAIPTSQKIGPSDLFFPSDSLSSNYTLVLTLAALYYNASLALNSVAGRETDLRNATRGVAPTIIVASAHTLAQVHANTAAKLSNVVYNLIHWFQTRTLTENGVMPVASMFSRLNDGLKPAIGTTPGKLRLIFVSEQAGGNSPPLSALALNDLRIFTGARVVYALTAPKVAGAVTQTSFYDYRVDPKEPGQYSHFGAPVSSVEVLLKDTKHRKVTDEEIQGEVVARGPAVVGGEASLGIVGRINEDNTLAYL
;
A
#
# COMPACT_ATOMS: atom_id res chain seq x y z
N GLU A 1 49.76 -16.36 46.55
CA GLU A 1 50.44 -16.15 47.85
C GLU A 1 49.37 -15.84 48.91
N GLY A 2 49.56 -16.34 50.14
CA GLY A 2 48.83 -16.14 51.42
C GLY A 2 47.30 -16.06 51.39
N VAL A 3 46.52 -17.01 51.92
CA VAL A 3 46.34 -17.36 53.36
C VAL A 3 46.22 -16.12 54.25
N PHE A 4 45.00 -15.83 54.71
CA PHE A 4 44.66 -15.72 56.14
C PHE A 4 43.12 -15.74 56.28
N GLY A 5 42.62 -16.65 57.11
CA GLY A 5 41.25 -16.70 57.59
C GLY A 5 41.20 -16.47 59.09
N ALA A 6 39.97 -16.47 59.59
CA ALA A 6 39.50 -16.23 60.96
C ALA A 6 39.33 -14.73 61.29
N GLU A 7 38.22 -14.27 61.89
CA GLU A 7 37.35 -14.99 62.83
C GLU A 7 36.03 -14.20 63.01
N GLU A 8 34.93 -14.96 63.17
CA GLU A 8 33.78 -14.79 64.11
C GLU A 8 33.11 -13.42 64.21
N GLY A 9 31.80 -13.26 64.22
CA GLY A 9 30.59 -14.00 64.62
C GLY A 9 29.50 -12.89 64.64
N GLU A 10 28.19 -13.08 64.56
CA GLU A 10 27.27 -13.97 65.21
C GLU A 10 25.89 -13.66 64.59
N ASP A 11 24.99 -14.64 64.66
CA ASP A 11 23.52 -14.55 64.63
C ASP A 11 22.83 -14.14 63.30
N GLY A 12 21.96 -14.94 62.68
CA GLY A 12 21.16 -16.07 63.18
C GLY A 12 19.68 -15.85 62.82
N ASN A 13 19.08 -16.82 62.12
CA ASN A 13 17.70 -16.95 61.59
C ASN A 13 17.41 -16.24 60.26
N GLY A 14 17.05 -16.92 59.16
CA GLY A 14 16.21 -18.14 59.01
C GLY A 14 14.76 -17.69 58.79
N ASP A 15 14.01 -18.02 57.73
CA ASP A 15 13.96 -19.25 56.94
C ASP A 15 13.51 -18.98 55.49
N VAL A 16 14.13 -19.71 54.55
CA VAL A 16 13.52 -20.15 53.29
C VAL A 16 13.44 -21.67 53.42
N GLY A 17 12.21 -22.20 53.46
CA GLY A 17 11.95 -23.64 53.45
C GLY A 17 11.79 -24.14 52.02
N GLU A 18 12.51 -25.22 51.74
CA GLU A 18 12.36 -26.15 50.63
C GLU A 18 11.01 -26.89 50.69
N GLU A 19 10.47 -27.30 49.54
CA GLU A 19 10.00 -28.68 49.33
C GLU A 19 9.88 -29.01 47.82
N GLU A 20 10.26 -30.25 47.50
CA GLU A 20 10.41 -30.92 46.21
C GLU A 20 9.08 -31.36 45.55
N GLU A 21 9.13 -31.68 44.24
CA GLU A 21 8.77 -32.98 43.60
C GLU A 21 8.70 -32.78 42.06
N ALA A 22 9.63 -33.37 41.27
CA ALA A 22 9.59 -34.69 40.60
C ALA A 22 8.65 -34.77 39.36
N GLU A 23 9.20 -34.76 38.14
CA GLU A 23 9.44 -35.91 37.23
C GLU A 23 8.22 -36.37 36.39
N GLU A 24 8.34 -36.36 35.05
CA GLU A 24 8.29 -37.60 34.24
C GLU A 24 8.76 -37.36 32.78
N VAL A 25 9.70 -38.20 32.35
CA VAL A 25 10.25 -38.37 31.00
C VAL A 25 9.77 -39.73 30.51
N VAL A 26 9.33 -39.86 29.26
CA VAL A 26 9.27 -41.17 28.58
C VAL A 26 9.78 -41.06 27.16
N ASP A 27 10.83 -41.86 26.92
CA ASP A 27 11.51 -42.16 25.67
C ASP A 27 11.26 -43.67 25.41
N VAL A 28 10.85 -44.09 24.21
CA VAL A 28 10.82 -45.52 23.83
C VAL A 28 11.18 -45.71 22.35
N LEU A 29 12.44 -46.09 22.15
CA LEU A 29 12.98 -47.19 21.33
C LEU A 29 12.37 -47.55 19.97
N GLY A 30 13.25 -47.58 18.97
CA GLY A 30 13.02 -48.14 17.64
C GLY A 30 13.22 -49.65 17.53
N VAL A 31 12.86 -50.17 16.36
CA VAL A 31 13.33 -51.44 15.78
C VAL A 31 13.41 -51.24 14.27
N GLY A 32 14.58 -51.50 13.68
CA GLY A 32 14.81 -51.48 12.24
C GLY A 32 14.42 -52.80 11.57
N LEU A 33 14.21 -52.73 10.26
CA LEU A 33 14.31 -53.86 9.34
C LEU A 33 14.70 -53.33 7.96
N GLU A 34 15.87 -53.77 7.49
CA GLU A 34 16.39 -53.59 6.14
C GLU A 34 15.56 -54.38 5.11
N ALA A 35 15.41 -53.84 3.91
CA ALA A 35 15.46 -54.59 2.66
C ALA A 35 15.68 -53.60 1.49
N GLY A 36 16.78 -53.79 0.78
CA GLY A 36 17.16 -53.00 -0.39
C GLY A 36 16.39 -53.33 -1.67
N GLY A 37 16.67 -52.54 -2.70
CA GLY A 37 16.23 -52.78 -4.07
C GLY A 37 16.43 -51.55 -4.95
N ASP A 38 17.57 -51.50 -5.64
CA ASP A 38 17.78 -50.71 -6.86
C ASP A 38 16.67 -51.00 -7.87
N PHE A 39 16.16 -49.97 -8.56
CA PHE A 39 15.75 -50.08 -9.96
C PHE A 39 15.82 -48.71 -10.66
N ASP A 40 16.85 -48.57 -11.48
CA ASP A 40 16.93 -47.65 -12.62
C ASP A 40 15.83 -47.99 -13.65
N TYR A 41 15.24 -46.98 -14.28
CA TYR A 41 14.89 -46.96 -15.72
C TYR A 41 14.50 -45.55 -16.14
N GLY A 42 15.27 -44.97 -17.07
CA GLY A 42 14.77 -43.93 -17.96
C GLY A 42 14.01 -44.54 -19.14
N TRP A 43 13.06 -43.79 -19.72
CA TRP A 43 13.03 -43.43 -21.15
C TRP A 43 11.80 -42.60 -21.53
N GLU A 44 11.98 -41.88 -22.63
CA GLU A 44 11.07 -40.98 -23.32
C GLU A 44 9.82 -41.64 -23.94
N SER A 45 8.92 -40.74 -24.37
CA SER A 45 8.03 -40.83 -25.55
C SER A 45 6.56 -41.20 -25.34
N GLY A 46 5.71 -40.24 -25.73
CA GLY A 46 4.64 -40.42 -26.73
C GLY A 46 3.41 -41.25 -26.38
N GLY A 47 2.23 -40.68 -26.65
CA GLY A 47 1.11 -41.47 -27.16
C GLY A 47 -0.18 -41.44 -26.35
N SER A 48 -1.19 -40.87 -26.98
CA SER A 48 -2.60 -40.84 -26.59
C SER A 48 -3.20 -42.25 -26.52
N ARG A 49 -4.07 -42.53 -25.52
CA ARG A 49 -5.43 -43.07 -25.73
C ARG A 49 -6.23 -43.31 -24.44
N VAL A 50 -7.52 -43.03 -24.61
CA VAL A 50 -8.72 -43.37 -23.83
C VAL A 50 -8.77 -44.84 -23.42
N SER A 51 -9.24 -45.15 -22.19
CA SER A 51 -10.38 -46.04 -21.88
C SER A 51 -10.48 -46.47 -20.41
N VAL A 52 -11.64 -46.18 -19.80
CA VAL A 52 -12.50 -47.07 -18.97
C VAL A 52 -11.92 -47.75 -17.72
N ALA A 53 -12.56 -47.48 -16.57
CA ALA A 53 -12.71 -48.44 -15.49
C ALA A 53 -14.14 -48.37 -14.90
N SER A 54 -14.80 -49.52 -14.88
CA SER A 54 -16.11 -49.80 -14.28
C SER A 54 -15.99 -50.20 -12.81
N LEU A 55 -17.02 -49.95 -12.00
CA LEU A 55 -17.33 -50.78 -10.83
C LEU A 55 -18.84 -50.77 -10.52
N THR A 56 -19.44 -51.94 -10.78
CA THR A 56 -20.70 -52.51 -10.28
C THR A 56 -20.69 -52.69 -8.74
N LEU A 57 -21.76 -52.87 -7.94
CA LEU A 57 -23.13 -53.40 -8.09
C LEU A 57 -23.89 -53.19 -6.74
N GLY A 58 -25.23 -53.25 -6.77
CA GLY A 58 -26.12 -53.46 -5.60
C GLY A 58 -27.24 -52.42 -5.54
N GLY A 59 -28.42 -52.61 -6.16
CA GLY A 59 -29.51 -53.48 -5.68
C GLY A 59 -30.33 -52.69 -4.64
N GLU A 60 -31.52 -52.14 -4.91
CA GLU A 60 -32.74 -52.82 -5.32
C GLU A 60 -33.65 -51.97 -6.22
N SER A 61 -34.40 -52.68 -7.06
CA SER A 61 -35.41 -52.22 -7.99
C SER A 61 -36.82 -52.28 -7.40
N ARG A 62 -37.64 -51.25 -7.63
CA ARG A 62 -39.08 -51.42 -7.95
C ARG A 62 -39.54 -50.37 -8.97
N GLN A 63 -39.79 -50.85 -10.21
CA GLN A 63 -40.81 -50.34 -11.14
C GLN A 63 -42.21 -50.71 -10.57
N ILE A 64 -43.37 -50.19 -10.95
CA ILE A 64 -43.97 -49.90 -12.27
C ILE A 64 -45.16 -48.87 -12.08
N PRO A 65 -46.08 -48.55 -13.03
CA PRO A 65 -46.20 -47.20 -13.63
C PRO A 65 -47.67 -46.65 -13.69
N CYS A 66 -47.86 -45.64 -14.56
CA CYS A 66 -49.07 -45.34 -15.36
C CYS A 66 -50.30 -44.61 -14.76
N ASN A 67 -50.52 -43.45 -15.39
CA ASN A 67 -51.76 -43.00 -16.07
C ASN A 67 -52.91 -42.30 -15.33
N SER A 68 -53.32 -41.21 -16.01
CA SER A 68 -54.68 -40.67 -16.21
C SER A 68 -55.33 -39.86 -15.09
N VAL A 69 -55.60 -38.58 -15.36
CA VAL A 69 -56.97 -38.03 -15.48
C VAL A 69 -56.98 -36.90 -16.52
N SER A 70 -58.04 -36.88 -17.33
CA SER A 70 -58.29 -36.09 -18.52
C SER A 70 -59.17 -34.85 -18.28
N TRP A 71 -58.90 -33.80 -19.06
CA TRP A 71 -59.82 -33.03 -19.94
C TRP A 71 -60.92 -32.08 -19.40
N ALA A 72 -60.92 -30.90 -20.07
CA ALA A 72 -62.02 -29.99 -20.44
C ALA A 72 -62.58 -29.07 -19.34
N SER A 73 -62.99 -27.82 -19.56
CA SER A 73 -63.15 -26.96 -20.75
C SER A 73 -63.57 -25.57 -20.24
N LEU A 74 -63.07 -24.47 -20.83
CA LEU A 74 -63.92 -23.39 -21.38
C LEU A 74 -63.08 -22.31 -22.10
N ARG A 75 -63.49 -22.07 -23.35
CA ARG A 75 -63.04 -21.10 -24.36
C ARG A 75 -63.14 -19.65 -23.82
N GLY A 76 -62.42 -18.64 -24.28
CA GLY A 76 -61.51 -18.45 -25.41
C GLY A 76 -61.57 -16.98 -25.85
N VAL A 77 -60.45 -16.38 -26.29
CA VAL A 77 -60.34 -15.35 -27.35
C VAL A 77 -58.87 -15.38 -27.82
N GLU A 78 -58.66 -15.70 -29.10
CA GLU A 78 -57.37 -15.63 -29.82
C GLU A 78 -56.91 -14.17 -29.98
N ILE A 79 -55.60 -13.90 -29.87
CA ILE A 79 -54.78 -13.19 -30.90
C ILE A 79 -53.32 -13.67 -30.74
N GLU A 80 -52.91 -14.64 -31.57
CA GLU A 80 -51.50 -14.87 -31.93
C GLU A 80 -51.10 -13.83 -32.98
N PHE A 81 -50.15 -12.93 -32.68
CA PHE A 81 -49.23 -12.32 -33.64
C PHE A 81 -48.20 -11.50 -32.84
N LEU A 82 -46.92 -11.93 -32.89
CA LEU A 82 -45.68 -11.32 -32.35
C LEU A 82 -44.86 -12.24 -31.44
N ARG A 83 -44.61 -13.47 -31.89
CA ARG A 83 -43.57 -14.36 -31.35
C ARG A 83 -42.42 -14.55 -32.34
N ASP A 84 -41.94 -13.49 -32.98
CA ASP A 84 -40.77 -13.52 -33.89
C ASP A 84 -40.03 -12.17 -33.99
N GLY A 85 -39.89 -11.43 -32.88
CA GLY A 85 -39.21 -10.12 -32.89
C GLY A 85 -38.39 -9.77 -31.65
N LEU A 86 -38.19 -10.72 -30.73
CA LEU A 86 -37.60 -10.45 -29.41
C LEU A 86 -36.53 -11.48 -28.99
N GLU A 87 -35.80 -12.04 -29.97
CA GLU A 87 -34.59 -12.84 -29.73
C GLU A 87 -33.29 -12.20 -30.27
N ALA A 88 -33.30 -10.92 -30.69
CA ALA A 88 -32.12 -10.27 -31.27
C ALA A 88 -31.44 -9.19 -30.38
N LEU A 89 -31.80 -9.06 -29.09
CA LEU A 89 -31.24 -8.01 -28.23
C LEU A 89 -30.80 -8.42 -26.82
N PHE A 90 -30.68 -9.72 -26.54
CA PHE A 90 -30.05 -10.22 -25.31
C PHE A 90 -28.94 -11.25 -25.60
N CYS A 91 -28.00 -10.86 -26.46
CA CYS A 91 -26.68 -11.47 -26.53
C CYS A 91 -25.60 -10.39 -26.34
N TYR A 92 -25.47 -9.84 -25.14
CA TYR A 92 -24.16 -9.44 -24.57
C TYR A 92 -24.24 -9.58 -23.05
N GLY A 93 -23.40 -10.46 -22.51
CA GLY A 93 -23.61 -11.11 -21.23
C GLY A 93 -23.19 -10.31 -19.99
N LEU A 94 -24.06 -10.34 -18.98
CA LEU A 94 -23.70 -10.22 -17.57
C LEU A 94 -23.75 -11.62 -16.95
N ARG A 95 -22.58 -12.19 -16.64
CA ARG A 95 -22.45 -13.39 -15.81
C ARG A 95 -22.69 -13.00 -14.35
N PHE A 96 -23.89 -13.24 -13.82
CA PHE A 96 -24.08 -13.40 -12.38
C PHE A 96 -24.03 -14.88 -12.04
N LYS A 97 -23.03 -15.25 -11.22
CA LYS A 97 -22.83 -16.60 -10.70
C LYS A 97 -23.66 -16.72 -9.41
N ALA A 98 -24.90 -17.15 -9.53
CA ALA A 98 -25.72 -17.53 -8.38
C ALA A 98 -25.38 -18.97 -7.97
N GLY A 99 -24.82 -19.15 -6.78
CA GLY A 99 -24.64 -20.45 -6.14
C GLY A 99 -25.96 -20.99 -5.58
N PRO A 100 -26.13 -22.31 -5.43
CA PRO A 100 -27.38 -22.90 -4.96
C PRO A 100 -27.55 -22.73 -3.44
N CYS A 101 -28.68 -22.14 -3.03
CA CYS A 101 -29.15 -22.19 -1.64
C CYS A 101 -29.72 -23.59 -1.36
N ASN A 102 -29.02 -24.35 -0.51
CA ASN A 102 -29.57 -25.53 0.14
C ASN A 102 -30.54 -25.09 1.24
N ALA A 103 -31.82 -25.44 1.08
CA ALA A 103 -32.76 -25.51 2.18
C ALA A 103 -32.58 -26.87 2.87
N ASN A 104 -32.10 -26.87 4.11
CA ASN A 104 -32.49 -27.85 5.12
C ASN A 104 -32.03 -27.46 6.52
N GLN A 105 -32.98 -27.57 7.45
CA GLN A 105 -32.84 -27.82 8.90
C GLN A 105 -32.24 -26.70 9.76
N PHE A 106 -33.05 -26.14 10.67
CA PHE A 106 -33.08 -26.58 12.07
C PHE A 106 -34.27 -25.94 12.79
N CYS A 107 -35.23 -26.77 13.20
CA CYS A 107 -36.18 -26.45 14.26
C CYS A 107 -35.48 -26.70 15.60
N HIS A 108 -35.46 -25.70 16.49
CA HIS A 108 -35.41 -25.96 17.93
C HIS A 108 -36.27 -24.92 18.67
N THR A 109 -37.24 -25.47 19.40
CA THR A 109 -38.15 -24.87 20.38
C THR A 109 -37.45 -24.61 21.72
N TYR A 110 -37.81 -23.53 22.44
CA TYR A 110 -37.98 -23.46 23.92
C TYR A 110 -38.53 -22.06 24.36
N PRO A 111 -39.05 -21.84 25.58
CA PRO A 111 -40.44 -21.39 25.83
C PRO A 111 -40.53 -20.01 26.56
N PRO A 112 -41.72 -19.54 27.02
CA PRO A 112 -42.00 -18.11 27.26
C PRO A 112 -41.93 -17.67 28.73
N SER A 113 -41.56 -16.41 28.95
CA SER A 113 -41.94 -15.53 30.09
C SER A 113 -41.25 -14.16 29.87
N GLY A 114 -41.76 -12.99 30.22
CA GLY A 114 -42.97 -12.57 30.90
C GLY A 114 -43.17 -11.06 30.67
N SER A 115 -44.39 -10.62 30.97
CA SER A 115 -44.94 -9.28 30.82
C SER A 115 -44.20 -8.15 31.57
N ARG A 116 -44.10 -6.98 30.94
CA ARG A 116 -44.29 -5.66 31.59
C ARG A 116 -44.75 -4.63 30.56
N ALA A 117 -45.76 -3.84 30.97
CA ALA A 117 -46.53 -2.94 30.14
C ALA A 117 -46.13 -1.46 30.33
N LEU A 118 -46.10 -0.74 29.19
CA LEU A 118 -46.44 0.68 28.95
C LEU A 118 -45.50 1.80 29.47
N PRO A 119 -45.48 3.03 28.86
CA PRO A 119 -46.55 3.62 28.02
C PRO A 119 -46.16 4.29 26.68
N HIS A 120 -47.23 4.53 25.93
CA HIS A 120 -47.38 5.21 24.63
C HIS A 120 -46.59 6.51 24.41
N ARG A 121 -46.01 6.65 23.21
CA ARG A 121 -45.97 7.92 22.46
C ARG A 121 -46.01 7.69 20.94
N VAL A 122 -47.17 8.04 20.38
CA VAL A 122 -47.45 8.62 19.05
C VAL A 122 -46.54 8.20 17.88
N LEU A 123 -46.96 7.17 17.12
CA LEU A 123 -46.53 6.95 15.75
C LEU A 123 -47.60 7.52 14.80
N HIS A 124 -47.22 8.54 14.04
CA HIS A 124 -47.98 9.01 12.89
C HIS A 124 -48.01 7.91 11.81
N GLN A 125 -49.21 7.69 11.29
CA GLN A 125 -49.50 6.77 10.18
C GLN A 125 -48.80 7.23 8.90
N CYS A 126 -48.00 6.34 8.29
CA CYS A 126 -47.67 6.40 6.87
C CYS A 126 -48.82 5.78 6.05
N PRO A 127 -49.28 6.41 4.97
CA PRO A 127 -50.29 5.83 4.08
C PRO A 127 -49.68 4.79 3.13
N PRO A 128 -50.47 3.81 2.65
CA PRO A 128 -49.99 2.82 1.67
C PRO A 128 -49.79 3.45 0.29
N ILE A 129 -48.62 3.19 -0.28
CA ILE A 129 -48.23 3.50 -1.66
C ILE A 129 -48.99 2.53 -2.57
N ASP A 130 -50.23 2.85 -2.90
CA ASP A 130 -50.94 2.19 -4.02
C ASP A 130 -51.98 3.09 -4.71
N GLN A 131 -52.03 4.38 -4.36
CA GLN A 131 -52.96 5.34 -4.96
C GLN A 131 -52.28 6.43 -5.82
N ALA A 132 -50.97 6.67 -5.65
CA ALA A 132 -50.22 7.66 -6.43
C ALA A 132 -49.79 7.15 -7.83
N LEU A 133 -49.81 5.83 -8.06
CA LEU A 133 -49.43 5.22 -9.33
C LEU A 133 -50.61 5.13 -10.33
N GLN A 134 -51.85 5.21 -9.85
CA GLN A 134 -53.04 5.27 -10.72
C GLN A 134 -53.39 6.69 -11.18
N ASP A 135 -53.08 7.72 -10.38
CA ASP A 135 -53.38 9.11 -10.76
C ASP A 135 -52.33 9.74 -11.70
N SER A 136 -51.13 9.14 -11.80
CA SER A 136 -50.05 9.64 -12.67
C SER A 136 -50.19 9.23 -14.14
N LEU A 137 -51.06 8.26 -14.46
CA LEU A 137 -51.28 7.76 -15.82
C LEU A 137 -52.46 8.44 -16.56
N ALA A 138 -53.22 9.32 -15.89
CA ALA A 138 -54.36 10.01 -16.48
C ALA A 138 -54.07 11.45 -16.98
N ALA A 139 -52.83 11.93 -16.86
CA ALA A 139 -52.48 13.33 -17.16
C ALA A 139 -51.32 13.49 -18.15
N ILE A 140 -51.40 12.85 -19.33
CA ILE A 140 -50.55 13.20 -20.48
C ILE A 140 -51.44 13.69 -21.62
N PRO A 141 -51.40 15.00 -21.97
CA PRO A 141 -52.18 15.53 -23.07
C PRO A 141 -51.64 15.00 -24.40
N CYS A 142 -52.55 14.47 -25.21
CA CYS A 142 -52.35 14.16 -26.62
C CYS A 142 -51.92 15.41 -27.39
N VAL A 143 -50.62 15.59 -27.64
CA VAL A 143 -50.12 16.55 -28.62
C VAL A 143 -49.04 15.90 -29.48
N SER A 144 -49.40 15.71 -30.75
CA SER A 144 -48.49 15.59 -31.90
C SER A 144 -47.56 14.35 -31.98
N ASN A 145 -48.18 13.19 -32.22
CA ASN A 145 -47.53 11.99 -32.78
C ASN A 145 -47.31 12.10 -34.32
N SER A 146 -46.84 13.26 -34.79
CA SER A 146 -46.75 13.60 -36.22
C SER A 146 -45.40 13.21 -36.86
N LEU A 147 -44.30 13.26 -36.10
CA LEU A 147 -42.95 13.02 -36.65
C LEU A 147 -42.59 11.53 -36.69
N LEU A 148 -42.80 10.79 -35.60
CA LEU A 148 -42.46 9.36 -35.50
C LEU A 148 -43.28 8.48 -36.45
N PHE A 149 -44.55 8.83 -36.68
CA PHE A 149 -45.39 8.10 -37.64
C PHE A 149 -45.01 8.40 -39.10
N LYS A 150 -44.53 9.62 -39.40
CA LYS A 150 -44.02 9.96 -40.74
C LYS A 150 -42.67 9.30 -41.05
N VAL A 151 -41.79 9.17 -40.05
CA VAL A 151 -40.51 8.47 -40.21
C VAL A 151 -40.73 6.96 -40.41
N CYS A 152 -41.65 6.32 -39.67
CA CYS A 152 -41.98 4.91 -39.87
C CYS A 152 -42.72 4.61 -41.18
N CYS A 153 -43.55 5.53 -41.69
CA CYS A 153 -44.21 5.35 -43.00
C CYS A 153 -43.25 5.54 -44.18
N GLN A 154 -42.24 6.41 -44.06
CA GLN A 154 -41.20 6.57 -45.10
C GLN A 154 -40.23 5.38 -45.14
N LEU A 155 -39.91 4.76 -44.00
CA LEU A 155 -39.06 3.56 -43.97
C LEU A 155 -39.72 2.31 -44.60
N LYS A 156 -41.06 2.25 -44.65
CA LYS A 156 -41.80 1.09 -45.18
C LYS A 156 -41.96 1.10 -46.72
N LEU A 157 -41.55 2.17 -47.39
CA LEU A 157 -41.65 2.36 -48.85
C LEU A 157 -40.35 2.05 -49.61
N ILE A 158 -39.26 1.73 -48.92
CA ILE A 158 -37.93 1.52 -49.54
C ILE A 158 -37.57 0.02 -49.69
N THR A 159 -38.34 -0.91 -49.11
CA THR A 159 -38.09 -2.36 -49.20
C THR A 159 -38.72 -3.01 -50.44
N GLY A 160 -38.38 -2.51 -51.62
CA GLY A 160 -38.96 -3.00 -52.88
C GLY A 160 -38.17 -2.63 -54.14
N LYS A 161 -36.84 -2.76 -54.12
CA LYS A 161 -35.95 -2.85 -55.30
C LYS A 161 -34.53 -3.15 -54.81
N MET A 162 -33.73 -3.91 -55.57
CA MET A 162 -32.29 -4.03 -55.33
C MET A 162 -31.68 -2.62 -55.27
N VAL A 163 -31.35 -2.15 -54.06
CA VAL A 163 -30.68 -0.88 -53.82
C VAL A 163 -29.19 -1.15 -53.97
N THR A 164 -28.62 -0.78 -55.12
CA THR A 164 -27.18 -0.63 -55.30
C THR A 164 -26.63 0.34 -54.26
N PHE A 165 -25.39 0.15 -53.81
CA PHE A 165 -24.73 1.02 -52.81
C PHE A 165 -24.88 2.51 -53.13
N ASP A 166 -24.89 2.89 -54.42
CA ASP A 166 -25.09 4.26 -54.89
C ASP A 166 -26.46 4.84 -54.52
N ASN A 167 -27.52 4.04 -54.53
CA ASN A 167 -28.85 4.48 -54.13
C ASN A 167 -28.98 4.60 -52.61
N MET A 168 -28.21 3.81 -51.84
CA MET A 168 -28.13 3.99 -50.39
C MET A 168 -27.30 5.23 -50.04
N LEU A 169 -26.21 5.48 -50.78
CA LEU A 169 -25.37 6.67 -50.65
C LEU A 169 -26.15 7.94 -51.00
N LEU A 170 -26.90 7.94 -52.09
CA LEU A 170 -27.79 9.04 -52.48
C LEU A 170 -28.92 9.24 -51.47
N ALA A 171 -29.51 8.17 -50.94
CA ALA A 171 -30.53 8.28 -49.89
C ALA A 171 -29.95 8.83 -48.58
N THR A 172 -28.73 8.44 -48.20
CA THR A 172 -28.05 9.04 -47.04
C THR A 172 -27.64 10.48 -47.29
N ASP A 173 -27.21 10.83 -48.50
CA ASP A 173 -26.81 12.18 -48.88
C ASP A 173 -28.02 13.12 -48.93
N GLU A 174 -29.16 12.65 -49.45
CA GLU A 174 -30.43 13.38 -49.44
C GLU A 174 -30.98 13.54 -48.01
N LEU A 175 -30.83 12.54 -47.16
CA LEU A 175 -31.27 12.60 -45.76
C LEU A 175 -30.38 13.55 -44.94
N VAL A 176 -29.06 13.51 -45.13
CA VAL A 176 -28.10 14.44 -44.53
C VAL A 176 -28.38 15.87 -45.02
N THR A 177 -28.56 16.05 -46.33
CA THR A 177 -28.88 17.36 -46.93
C THR A 177 -30.18 17.93 -46.38
N ARG A 178 -31.21 17.10 -46.17
CA ARG A 178 -32.48 17.55 -45.55
C ARG A 178 -32.32 17.90 -44.07
N ILE A 179 -31.56 17.13 -43.30
CA ILE A 179 -31.25 17.44 -41.89
C ILE A 179 -30.52 18.77 -41.76
N PHE A 180 -29.55 19.05 -42.64
CA PHE A 180 -28.80 20.31 -42.63
C PHE A 180 -29.55 21.48 -43.29
N SER A 181 -30.45 21.22 -44.25
CA SER A 181 -31.26 22.24 -44.93
C SER A 181 -32.35 22.82 -44.02
N ASP A 182 -32.93 22.01 -43.14
CA ASP A 182 -33.98 22.45 -42.20
C ASP A 182 -33.41 22.83 -40.82
N TRP A 183 -32.09 22.97 -40.70
CA TRP A 183 -31.43 23.31 -39.45
C TRP A 183 -31.69 24.77 -39.07
N ASP A 184 -32.55 24.99 -38.07
CA ASP A 184 -32.89 26.31 -37.56
C ASP A 184 -32.30 26.59 -36.16
N ILE A 185 -32.52 27.81 -35.66
CA ILE A 185 -32.03 28.22 -34.34
C ILE A 185 -32.65 27.39 -33.20
N TYR A 186 -33.86 26.88 -33.38
CA TYR A 186 -34.56 26.02 -32.42
C TYR A 186 -33.96 24.62 -32.37
N SER A 187 -33.64 24.04 -33.52
CA SER A 187 -32.93 22.76 -33.66
C SER A 187 -31.54 22.85 -33.04
N THR A 188 -30.83 23.97 -33.25
CA THR A 188 -29.56 24.25 -32.58
C THR A 188 -29.72 24.30 -31.06
N GLY A 189 -30.75 24.99 -30.56
CA GLY A 189 -31.05 25.09 -29.12
C GLY A 189 -31.41 23.74 -28.50
N LEU A 190 -32.19 22.90 -29.19
CA LEU A 190 -32.57 21.56 -28.72
C LEU A 190 -31.38 20.60 -28.71
N VAL A 191 -30.56 20.59 -29.77
CA VAL A 191 -29.34 19.77 -29.82
C VAL A 191 -28.35 20.24 -28.77
N GLY A 192 -28.16 21.56 -28.61
CA GLY A 192 -27.33 22.13 -27.55
C GLY A 192 -27.83 21.76 -26.15
N GLY A 193 -29.14 21.87 -25.91
CA GLY A 193 -29.77 21.46 -24.65
C GLY A 193 -29.62 19.96 -24.38
N LEU A 194 -29.77 19.11 -25.41
CA LEU A 194 -29.56 17.67 -25.31
C LEU A 194 -28.10 17.34 -24.98
N ILE A 195 -27.13 17.98 -25.65
CA ILE A 195 -25.71 17.80 -25.37
C ILE A 195 -25.40 18.23 -23.94
N ILE A 196 -25.91 19.39 -23.49
CA ILE A 196 -25.74 19.86 -22.11
C ILE A 196 -26.37 18.85 -21.13
N PHE A 197 -27.59 18.38 -21.40
CA PHE A 197 -28.28 17.42 -20.55
C PHE A 197 -27.52 16.09 -20.45
N ILE A 198 -27.08 15.52 -21.56
CA ILE A 198 -26.27 14.29 -21.58
C ILE A 198 -24.94 14.52 -20.85
N THR A 199 -24.27 15.65 -21.09
CA THR A 199 -23.01 16.00 -20.40
C THR A 199 -23.23 16.09 -18.90
N VAL A 200 -24.28 16.77 -18.45
CA VAL A 200 -24.66 16.90 -17.05
C VAL A 200 -24.95 15.54 -16.42
N LEU A 201 -25.73 14.69 -17.08
CA LEU A 201 -26.02 13.34 -16.58
C LEU A 201 -24.76 12.48 -16.46
N THR A 202 -23.85 12.56 -17.42
CA THR A 202 -22.59 11.78 -17.37
C THR A 202 -21.59 12.30 -16.34
N VAL A 203 -21.56 13.60 -16.06
CA VAL A 203 -20.66 14.21 -15.08
C VAL A 203 -21.20 14.07 -13.65
N TRP A 204 -22.51 14.22 -13.44
CA TRP A 204 -23.14 14.16 -12.12
C TRP A 204 -23.65 12.77 -11.72
N GLY A 205 -23.84 11.85 -12.68
CA GLY A 205 -24.26 10.47 -12.40
C GLY A 205 -23.12 9.51 -12.03
N ARG A 206 -21.94 10.03 -11.67
CA ARG A 206 -20.78 9.20 -11.37
C ARG A 206 -20.81 8.76 -9.91
N ASP A 207 -20.80 7.45 -9.69
CA ASP A 207 -20.75 6.89 -8.34
C ASP A 207 -19.44 7.28 -7.63
N PRO A 208 -19.47 7.42 -6.29
CA PRO A 208 -18.28 7.70 -5.50
C PRO A 208 -17.22 6.60 -5.67
N ASP A 209 -15.95 6.98 -5.60
CA ASP A 209 -14.82 6.04 -5.79
C ASP A 209 -14.83 4.91 -4.73
N THR A 210 -15.39 5.18 -3.55
CA THR A 210 -15.65 4.20 -2.51
C THR A 210 -17.05 4.38 -1.92
N HIS A 211 -17.67 3.29 -1.46
CA HIS A 211 -18.97 3.37 -0.84
C HIS A 211 -18.89 4.13 0.49
N PRO A 212 -19.74 5.14 0.75
CA PRO A 212 -19.62 6.02 1.93
C PRO A 212 -19.72 5.26 3.27
N MET A 213 -20.42 4.12 3.30
CA MET A 213 -20.49 3.27 4.51
C MET A 213 -19.15 2.61 4.89
N LEU A 214 -18.20 2.46 3.96
CA LEU A 214 -16.85 1.97 4.30
C LEU A 214 -16.01 3.04 5.01
N LEU A 215 -16.31 4.31 4.73
CA LEU A 215 -15.63 5.44 5.35
C LEU A 215 -16.26 5.84 6.70
N SER A 216 -17.52 5.47 6.96
CA SER A 216 -18.16 5.76 8.24
C SER A 216 -17.60 4.94 9.41
N ARG A 217 -16.94 3.82 9.12
CA ARG A 217 -16.20 3.01 10.11
C ARG A 217 -14.95 2.48 9.44
N GLN A 218 -13.83 3.16 9.62
CA GLN A 218 -12.57 2.78 8.97
C GLN A 218 -11.74 1.78 9.78
N ALA A 219 -11.91 1.79 11.10
CA ALA A 219 -11.32 0.80 12.02
C ALA A 219 -12.40 0.10 12.85
N GLN A 220 -12.06 -1.08 13.36
CA GLN A 220 -12.91 -1.87 14.23
C GLN A 220 -12.44 -1.71 15.70
N PRO A 221 -13.25 -1.09 16.58
CA PRO A 221 -12.97 -1.07 18.01
C PRO A 221 -13.22 -2.46 18.62
N SER A 222 -12.42 -2.82 19.61
CA SER A 222 -12.65 -3.99 20.46
C SER A 222 -13.94 -3.78 21.27
N PRO A 223 -14.76 -4.84 21.48
CA PRO A 223 -15.95 -4.76 22.33
C PRO A 223 -15.61 -4.60 23.82
N VAL A 224 -14.35 -4.86 24.22
CA VAL A 224 -13.88 -4.77 25.60
C VAL A 224 -12.76 -3.73 25.68
N ARG A 225 -12.77 -2.94 26.77
CA ARG A 225 -11.72 -1.97 27.13
C ARG A 225 -11.29 -2.15 28.59
N ASN A 226 -10.03 -1.82 28.86
CA ASN A 226 -9.49 -1.75 30.21
C ASN A 226 -9.84 -0.42 30.88
N PRO A 227 -9.87 -0.35 32.22
CA PRO A 227 -10.03 0.93 32.91
C PRO A 227 -8.84 1.85 32.63
N GLY A 228 -9.11 3.09 32.24
CA GLY A 228 -8.07 4.09 31.90
C GLY A 228 -7.47 3.95 30.50
N GLU A 229 -8.05 3.10 29.65
CA GLU A 229 -7.66 2.93 28.25
C GLU A 229 -8.88 2.98 27.34
N SER A 230 -8.70 3.39 26.10
CA SER A 230 -9.70 3.22 25.05
C SER A 230 -9.88 1.75 24.66
N SER A 231 -10.90 1.48 23.86
CA SER A 231 -10.96 0.23 23.10
C SER A 231 -9.73 0.12 22.18
N VAL A 232 -9.35 -1.12 21.86
CA VAL A 232 -8.26 -1.40 20.91
C VAL A 232 -8.83 -1.32 19.49
N TYR A 233 -8.22 -0.49 18.65
CA TYR A 233 -8.63 -0.28 17.26
C TYR A 233 -7.77 -1.10 16.31
N ARG A 234 -8.41 -1.82 15.39
CA ARG A 234 -7.75 -2.61 14.34
C ARG A 234 -8.26 -2.27 12.95
N SER A 235 -7.42 -2.48 11.95
CA SER A 235 -7.80 -2.41 10.53
C SER A 235 -8.89 -3.43 10.16
N HIS A 236 -9.73 -3.13 9.17
CA HIS A 236 -10.66 -4.10 8.60
C HIS A 236 -9.96 -5.23 7.82
N SER A 237 -8.71 -5.04 7.40
CA SER A 237 -7.88 -6.08 6.81
C SER A 237 -7.42 -7.15 7.80
N SER A 238 -7.38 -6.80 9.10
CA SER A 238 -6.99 -7.70 10.17
C SER A 238 -7.88 -7.47 11.41
N PRO A 239 -9.17 -7.84 11.33
CA PRO A 239 -10.14 -7.63 12.40
C PRO A 239 -9.81 -8.40 13.67
N HIS A 240 -10.52 -8.08 14.75
CA HIS A 240 -10.44 -8.83 16.00
C HIS A 240 -10.82 -10.30 15.78
N GLY A 241 -10.03 -11.21 16.36
CA GLY A 241 -10.18 -12.65 16.16
C GLY A 241 -9.30 -13.25 15.06
N MET A 242 -8.66 -12.42 14.21
CA MET A 242 -7.58 -12.84 13.32
C MET A 242 -6.22 -12.33 13.81
N GLU A 243 -5.16 -13.06 13.47
CA GLU A 243 -3.77 -12.64 13.73
C GLU A 243 -3.43 -11.38 12.95
N LEU A 244 -2.67 -10.46 13.56
CA LEU A 244 -2.10 -9.31 12.86
C LEU A 244 -1.16 -9.78 11.75
N ASN A 245 -0.99 -8.93 10.74
CA ASN A 245 -0.10 -9.26 9.63
C ASN A 245 1.36 -9.29 10.10
N THR A 246 1.97 -10.48 10.13
CA THR A 246 3.32 -10.71 10.67
C THR A 246 4.41 -10.80 9.60
N GLY A 247 4.07 -10.93 8.32
CA GLY A 247 5.09 -10.92 7.26
C GLY A 247 4.58 -11.11 5.83
N LEU A 248 5.52 -11.38 4.92
CA LEU A 248 5.32 -11.40 3.46
C LEU A 248 4.74 -12.70 2.92
N ASN A 249 4.54 -13.72 3.76
CA ASN A 249 4.01 -15.02 3.36
C ASN A 249 4.83 -15.63 2.18
N VAL A 250 6.16 -15.60 2.31
CA VAL A 250 7.11 -16.07 1.31
C VAL A 250 6.98 -17.57 1.15
N LYS A 251 6.86 -18.03 -0.11
CA LYS A 251 6.74 -19.45 -0.45
C LYS A 251 8.04 -19.93 -1.06
N ASP A 252 8.61 -20.96 -0.45
CA ASP A 252 9.84 -21.56 -0.95
C ASP A 252 9.56 -22.37 -2.23
N PRO A 253 10.57 -22.51 -3.12
CA PRO A 253 10.41 -23.25 -4.37
C PRO A 253 9.92 -24.69 -4.11
N GLY A 254 8.95 -25.15 -4.91
CA GLY A 254 8.38 -26.50 -4.79
C GLY A 254 7.28 -26.65 -3.75
N GLN A 255 7.04 -25.66 -2.88
CA GLN A 255 5.86 -25.67 -2.01
C GLN A 255 4.58 -25.41 -2.81
N ASN A 256 3.49 -26.04 -2.38
CA ASN A 256 2.21 -25.84 -3.02
C ASN A 256 1.76 -24.38 -2.86
N LYS A 257 0.96 -23.90 -3.81
CA LYS A 257 0.49 -22.52 -3.79
C LYS A 257 -0.38 -22.20 -2.57
N TRP A 258 -1.02 -23.17 -1.93
CA TRP A 258 -1.99 -22.95 -0.83
C TRP A 258 -1.38 -23.12 0.56
N SER A 259 -0.09 -23.44 0.67
CA SER A 259 0.59 -23.59 1.93
C SER A 259 0.79 -22.22 2.56
N ARG A 260 0.78 -22.21 3.89
CA ARG A 260 1.20 -21.05 4.66
C ARG A 260 2.70 -20.87 4.41
N GLY A 261 3.05 -19.76 3.77
CA GLY A 261 4.43 -19.33 3.61
C GLY A 261 5.00 -18.83 4.92
N ARG A 262 6.32 -18.71 4.96
CA ARG A 262 7.05 -18.12 6.09
C ARG A 262 6.90 -16.61 6.09
N ASN A 263 7.13 -15.98 7.25
CA ASN A 263 7.07 -14.52 7.35
C ASN A 263 8.06 -13.85 6.39
N GLY A 264 9.23 -14.47 6.18
CA GLY A 264 10.28 -13.95 5.32
C GLY A 264 11.22 -13.00 6.05
N ASP A 265 12.26 -12.57 5.36
CA ASP A 265 13.27 -11.61 5.81
C ASP A 265 13.56 -10.56 4.70
N LEU A 266 14.53 -9.67 4.94
CA LEU A 266 14.95 -8.68 3.94
C LEU A 266 15.65 -9.33 2.74
N ARG A 267 16.34 -10.47 2.95
CA ARG A 267 17.00 -11.23 1.87
C ARG A 267 15.96 -11.69 0.85
N ASP A 268 14.76 -12.07 1.30
CA ASP A 268 13.65 -12.45 0.42
C ASP A 268 13.10 -11.30 -0.41
N VAL A 269 13.12 -10.07 0.12
CA VAL A 269 12.71 -8.88 -0.64
C VAL A 269 13.63 -8.72 -1.85
N TRP A 270 14.94 -8.81 -1.65
CA TRP A 270 15.90 -8.71 -2.75
C TRP A 270 15.81 -9.91 -3.71
N ARG A 271 15.72 -11.14 -3.20
CA ARG A 271 15.51 -12.34 -4.03
C ARG A 271 14.24 -12.23 -4.87
N LYS A 272 13.16 -11.66 -4.32
CA LYS A 272 11.92 -11.42 -5.05
C LYS A 272 12.08 -10.36 -6.13
N ALA A 273 12.82 -9.29 -5.85
CA ALA A 273 13.16 -8.27 -6.85
C ALA A 273 13.94 -8.87 -8.04
N VAL A 274 14.98 -9.66 -7.77
CA VAL A 274 15.83 -10.33 -8.79
C VAL A 274 15.07 -11.41 -9.57
N ARG A 275 14.25 -12.22 -8.89
CA ARG A 275 13.43 -13.28 -9.54
C ARG A 275 12.40 -12.70 -10.50
N GLY A 276 11.91 -11.49 -10.25
CA GLY A 276 10.84 -10.88 -11.03
C GLY A 276 9.45 -11.31 -10.59
N ARG A 277 8.45 -10.76 -11.30
CA ARG A 277 7.04 -11.05 -11.05
C ARG A 277 6.75 -12.52 -11.36
N THR A 278 5.87 -13.08 -10.54
CA THR A 278 5.39 -14.45 -10.67
C THR A 278 3.88 -14.43 -10.86
N ASP A 279 3.38 -15.29 -11.75
CA ASP A 279 1.95 -15.52 -11.94
C ASP A 279 1.30 -16.13 -10.68
N PRO A 280 -0.04 -16.10 -10.57
CA PRO A 280 -0.78 -16.79 -9.50
C PRO A 280 -0.43 -18.29 -9.37
N GLU A 281 0.01 -18.91 -10.47
CA GLU A 281 0.47 -20.30 -10.57
C GLU A 281 1.92 -20.48 -10.10
N GLY A 282 2.66 -19.40 -9.82
CA GLY A 282 4.05 -19.41 -9.35
C GLY A 282 5.11 -19.39 -10.45
N ASN A 283 4.69 -19.36 -11.72
CA ASN A 283 5.58 -19.30 -12.88
C ASN A 283 6.17 -17.89 -13.04
N PRO A 284 7.45 -17.75 -13.43
CA PRO A 284 8.06 -16.44 -13.69
C PRO A 284 7.47 -15.81 -14.95
N THR A 285 7.03 -14.55 -14.88
CA THR A 285 6.54 -13.81 -16.06
C THR A 285 7.66 -13.11 -16.83
N GLY A 286 8.85 -13.00 -16.24
CA GLY A 286 9.98 -12.25 -16.79
C GLY A 286 9.90 -10.74 -16.59
N GLU A 287 8.82 -10.21 -16.01
CA GLU A 287 8.71 -8.78 -15.68
C GLU A 287 9.57 -8.46 -14.45
N LYS A 288 10.67 -7.74 -14.65
CA LYS A 288 11.53 -7.21 -13.59
C LYS A 288 11.45 -5.68 -13.55
N GLY A 289 11.47 -5.11 -12.36
CA GLY A 289 11.65 -3.67 -12.17
C GLY A 289 13.09 -3.25 -12.50
N ARG A 290 13.30 -1.98 -12.83
CA ARG A 290 14.64 -1.40 -13.01
C ARG A 290 14.94 -0.44 -11.88
N ILE A 291 16.22 -0.31 -11.52
CA ILE A 291 16.67 0.74 -10.60
C ILE A 291 17.38 1.81 -11.42
N ILE A 292 17.02 3.07 -11.23
CA ILE A 292 17.53 4.21 -11.99
C ILE A 292 18.02 5.24 -10.98
N THR A 293 19.21 5.78 -11.17
CA THR A 293 19.73 6.89 -10.38
C THR A 293 19.69 8.16 -11.22
N ILE A 294 19.10 9.22 -10.67
CA ILE A 294 19.06 10.54 -11.30
C ILE A 294 20.32 11.29 -10.89
N VAL A 295 21.15 11.63 -11.87
CA VAL A 295 22.43 12.34 -11.68
C VAL A 295 22.32 13.72 -12.31
N GLY A 296 22.71 14.75 -11.56
CA GLY A 296 22.64 16.13 -12.02
C GLY A 296 21.21 16.59 -12.29
N THR A 297 20.98 17.27 -13.43
CA THR A 297 19.68 17.88 -13.72
C THR A 297 18.72 16.98 -14.49
N GLU A 298 19.20 16.08 -15.36
CA GLU A 298 18.35 15.27 -16.25
C GLU A 298 18.95 13.92 -16.63
N GLN A 299 20.20 13.62 -16.25
CA GLN A 299 20.84 12.37 -16.65
C GLN A 299 20.34 11.22 -15.76
N THR A 300 19.96 10.12 -16.37
CA THR A 300 19.52 8.91 -15.68
C THR A 300 20.49 7.77 -15.94
N VAL A 301 20.97 7.12 -14.88
CA VAL A 301 21.82 5.94 -14.93
C VAL A 301 20.98 4.73 -14.56
N ASP A 302 20.84 3.78 -15.49
CA ASP A 302 20.14 2.52 -15.25
C ASP A 302 21.09 1.52 -14.59
N HIS A 303 20.64 0.89 -13.51
CA HIS A 303 21.37 -0.15 -12.79
C HIS A 303 20.67 -1.50 -13.00
N ASP A 304 21.39 -2.49 -13.52
CA ASP A 304 20.88 -3.85 -13.63
C ASP A 304 20.87 -4.54 -12.25
N LEU A 305 19.79 -5.27 -11.96
CA LEU A 305 19.62 -5.96 -10.68
C LEU A 305 20.69 -7.05 -10.47
N ASP A 306 21.15 -7.66 -11.55
CA ASP A 306 22.19 -8.70 -11.51
C ASP A 306 23.57 -8.08 -11.18
N GLU A 307 23.86 -6.87 -11.67
CA GLU A 307 25.07 -6.12 -11.31
C GLU A 307 25.03 -5.63 -9.86
N VAL A 308 23.89 -5.11 -9.41
CA VAL A 308 23.73 -4.71 -8.00
C VAL A 308 23.85 -5.93 -7.08
N SER A 309 23.35 -7.10 -7.49
CA SER A 309 23.53 -8.35 -6.74
C SER A 309 25.00 -8.77 -6.64
N LYS A 310 25.80 -8.54 -7.68
CA LYS A 310 27.27 -8.72 -7.59
C LYS A 310 27.90 -7.75 -6.59
N GLN A 311 27.52 -6.47 -6.62
CA GLN A 311 28.03 -5.48 -5.67
C GLN A 311 27.68 -5.85 -4.22
N ILE A 312 26.45 -6.31 -3.97
CA ILE A 312 26.02 -6.82 -2.66
C ILE A 312 26.93 -7.95 -2.17
N ASN A 313 27.28 -8.89 -3.06
CA ASN A 313 28.17 -10.01 -2.74
C ASN A 313 29.59 -9.53 -2.43
N ILE A 314 30.15 -8.70 -3.29
CA ILE A 314 31.53 -8.18 -3.14
C ILE A 314 31.68 -7.39 -1.83
N ILE A 315 30.80 -6.41 -1.60
CA ILE A 315 30.86 -5.56 -0.41
C ILE A 315 30.61 -6.38 0.86
N GLY A 316 29.67 -7.33 0.83
CA GLY A 316 29.41 -8.19 1.97
C GLY A 316 30.59 -9.09 2.35
N GLN A 317 31.28 -9.67 1.35
CA GLN A 317 32.51 -10.44 1.57
C GLN A 317 33.64 -9.57 2.09
N TYR A 318 33.85 -8.41 1.47
CA TYR A 318 34.86 -7.44 1.88
C TYR A 318 34.69 -7.02 3.34
N LEU A 319 33.49 -6.56 3.73
CA LEU A 319 33.19 -6.16 5.11
C LEU A 319 33.46 -7.28 6.12
N LYS A 320 33.09 -8.52 5.77
CA LYS A 320 33.30 -9.68 6.63
C LYS A 320 34.78 -10.05 6.77
N HIS A 321 35.56 -9.95 5.69
CA HIS A 321 37.00 -10.24 5.71
C HIS A 321 37.82 -9.20 6.50
N HIS A 322 37.41 -7.93 6.44
CA HIS A 322 38.07 -6.84 7.17
C HIS A 322 37.50 -6.62 8.58
N GLY A 323 36.73 -7.58 9.11
CA GLY A 323 36.27 -7.57 10.50
C GLY A 323 35.22 -6.50 10.83
N GLY A 324 34.44 -6.07 9.83
CA GLY A 324 33.27 -5.22 10.04
C GLY A 324 32.10 -6.04 10.58
N SER A 325 31.58 -5.67 11.74
CA SER A 325 30.43 -6.31 12.40
C SER A 325 29.23 -5.37 12.53
N ARG A 326 29.49 -4.08 12.74
CA ARG A 326 28.49 -3.01 12.93
C ARG A 326 28.76 -1.91 11.92
N VAL A 327 28.02 -1.95 10.82
CA VAL A 327 28.28 -1.14 9.63
C VAL A 327 27.34 0.07 9.64
N ALA A 328 27.90 1.25 9.89
CA ALA A 328 27.21 2.52 9.77
C ALA A 328 27.13 2.95 8.29
N ILE A 329 25.92 3.24 7.84
CA ILE A 329 25.62 3.68 6.47
C ILE A 329 25.15 5.14 6.55
N TYR A 330 26.02 6.07 6.13
CA TYR A 330 25.75 7.50 6.06
C TYR A 330 25.80 7.96 4.61
N LEU A 331 24.75 7.66 3.87
CA LEU A 331 24.62 7.93 2.44
C LEU A 331 23.29 8.64 2.15
N PRO A 332 23.23 9.46 1.08
CA PRO A 332 21.96 9.93 0.56
C PRO A 332 21.18 8.76 -0.06
N ASN A 333 20.01 9.03 -0.65
CA ASN A 333 19.26 8.00 -1.38
C ASN A 333 20.04 7.58 -2.63
N SER A 334 20.79 6.49 -2.50
CA SER A 334 21.66 5.95 -3.55
C SER A 334 21.55 4.42 -3.64
N ILE A 335 22.08 3.87 -4.73
CA ILE A 335 22.10 2.42 -4.93
C ILE A 335 23.03 1.73 -3.93
N GLU A 336 24.11 2.41 -3.55
CA GLU A 336 25.11 1.95 -2.56
C GLU A 336 24.49 1.83 -1.17
N LEU A 337 23.56 2.71 -0.78
CA LEU A 337 22.82 2.59 0.48
C LEU A 337 22.00 1.29 0.51
N LEU A 338 21.26 1.00 -0.56
CA LEU A 338 20.48 -0.23 -0.66
C LEU A 338 21.38 -1.47 -0.74
N ALA A 339 22.45 -1.40 -1.54
CA ALA A 339 23.41 -2.49 -1.68
C ALA A 339 24.12 -2.78 -0.35
N ALA A 340 24.53 -1.76 0.41
CA ALA A 340 25.14 -1.90 1.73
C ALA A 340 24.15 -2.51 2.74
N LEU A 341 22.88 -2.07 2.74
CA LEU A 341 21.85 -2.65 3.59
C LEU A 341 21.68 -4.15 3.30
N PHE A 342 21.52 -4.52 2.03
CA PHE A 342 21.37 -5.93 1.66
C PHE A 342 22.65 -6.73 1.91
N ALA A 343 23.84 -6.18 1.63
CA ALA A 343 25.12 -6.82 1.93
C ALA A 343 25.23 -7.18 3.41
N CYS A 344 24.86 -6.25 4.29
CA CYS A 344 24.83 -6.53 5.72
C CYS A 344 23.85 -7.67 6.06
N THR A 345 22.65 -7.66 5.49
CA THR A 345 21.64 -8.71 5.76
C THR A 345 22.03 -10.09 5.22
N PHE A 346 22.74 -10.18 4.09
CA PHE A 346 23.17 -11.45 3.49
C PHE A 346 24.40 -12.05 4.18
N TYR A 347 25.27 -11.22 4.76
CA TYR A 347 26.54 -11.66 5.37
C TYR A 347 26.54 -11.63 6.90
N ASP A 348 25.37 -11.52 7.52
CA ASP A 348 25.13 -11.51 8.98
C ASP A 348 25.83 -10.35 9.72
N LEU A 349 25.88 -9.18 9.09
CA LEU A 349 26.39 -7.94 9.67
C LEU A 349 25.21 -7.10 10.19
N THR A 350 25.46 -6.25 11.19
CA THR A 350 24.43 -5.34 11.73
C THR A 350 24.48 -4.01 10.98
N PRO A 351 23.50 -3.69 10.10
CA PRO A 351 23.43 -2.39 9.47
C PRO A 351 22.90 -1.33 10.44
N ILE A 352 23.56 -0.18 10.48
CA ILE A 352 23.16 1.01 11.23
C ILE A 352 22.86 2.11 10.21
N ILE A 353 21.60 2.46 10.03
CA ILE A 353 21.19 3.50 9.09
C ILE A 353 21.24 4.86 9.81
N LEU A 354 22.14 5.72 9.34
CA LEU A 354 22.29 7.07 9.89
C LEU A 354 21.43 8.06 9.10
N PRO A 355 20.73 9.00 9.77
CA PRO A 355 20.01 10.07 9.09
C PRO A 355 20.98 10.91 8.28
N TYR A 356 20.67 11.13 7.01
CA TYR A 356 21.46 11.97 6.12
C TYR A 356 21.30 13.47 6.45
N ASP A 357 22.23 14.30 5.97
CA ASP A 357 22.23 15.76 6.14
C ASP A 357 22.29 16.22 7.61
N GLN A 358 23.20 15.61 8.38
CA GLN A 358 23.42 15.93 9.79
C GLN A 358 24.78 16.59 10.01
N PRO A 359 24.90 17.48 11.03
CA PRO A 359 26.18 18.09 11.34
C PRO A 359 27.17 17.05 11.85
N ALA A 360 28.45 17.20 11.47
CA ALA A 360 29.48 16.17 11.69
C ALA A 360 29.62 15.71 13.15
N HIS A 361 29.50 16.61 14.13
CA HIS A 361 29.59 16.26 15.55
C HIS A 361 28.46 15.32 16.00
N VAL A 362 27.24 15.53 15.50
CA VAL A 362 26.08 14.66 15.78
C VAL A 362 26.29 13.28 15.17
N VAL A 363 26.81 13.22 13.94
CA VAL A 363 27.13 11.94 13.28
C VAL A 363 28.18 11.16 14.08
N VAL A 364 29.23 11.84 14.56
CA VAL A 364 30.25 11.22 15.42
C VAL A 364 29.64 10.69 16.72
N ASP A 365 28.72 11.43 17.34
CA ASP A 365 28.03 10.95 18.54
C ASP A 365 27.09 9.78 18.26
N MET A 366 26.41 9.77 17.11
CA MET A 366 25.65 8.60 16.64
C MET A 366 26.57 7.38 16.43
N LEU A 367 27.78 7.56 15.90
CA LEU A 367 28.76 6.47 15.75
C LEU A 367 29.21 5.92 17.10
N LYS A 368 29.42 6.78 18.11
CA LYS A 368 29.73 6.36 19.48
C LYS A 368 28.59 5.57 20.11
N VAL A 369 27.36 6.10 20.06
CA VAL A 369 26.16 5.47 20.63
C VAL A 369 25.86 4.12 19.97
N SER A 370 26.07 4.04 18.65
CA SER A 370 25.85 2.81 17.88
C SER A 370 27.05 1.88 17.81
N GLU A 371 28.17 2.22 18.45
CA GLU A 371 29.41 1.42 18.49
C GLU A 371 29.83 0.87 17.12
N ALA A 372 29.73 1.71 16.07
CA ALA A 372 29.98 1.28 14.70
C ALA A 372 31.47 1.03 14.44
N ASP A 373 31.84 -0.13 13.89
CA ASP A 373 33.25 -0.43 13.58
C ASP A 373 33.61 -0.14 12.11
N THR A 374 32.61 -0.01 11.25
CA THR A 374 32.78 0.29 9.83
C THR A 374 31.85 1.42 9.42
N LEU A 375 32.36 2.40 8.67
CA LEU A 375 31.58 3.53 8.16
C LEU A 375 31.60 3.54 6.64
N ILE A 376 30.41 3.62 6.03
CA ILE A 376 30.23 3.84 4.60
C ILE A 376 29.64 5.24 4.43
N THR A 377 30.38 6.14 3.77
CA THR A 377 29.96 7.54 3.60
C THR A 377 30.32 8.06 2.22
N ALA A 378 29.53 9.00 1.70
CA ALA A 378 29.89 9.74 0.50
C ALA A 378 31.06 10.70 0.79
N VAL A 379 31.90 10.92 -0.22
CA VAL A 379 33.05 11.82 -0.13
C VAL A 379 32.58 13.26 0.14
N GLY A 380 33.29 13.97 1.02
CA GLY A 380 33.05 15.39 1.30
C GLY A 380 31.95 15.68 2.33
N ASN A 381 31.11 14.71 2.68
CA ASN A 381 30.02 14.91 3.64
C ASN A 381 30.47 14.92 5.10
N LEU A 382 31.55 14.21 5.41
CA LEU A 382 32.05 14.05 6.77
C LEU A 382 33.57 14.26 6.78
N PRO A 383 34.08 15.23 7.56
CA PRO A 383 35.52 15.47 7.64
C PRO A 383 36.21 14.29 8.34
N PHE A 384 37.12 13.62 7.62
CA PHE A 384 37.87 12.45 8.11
C PHE A 384 38.56 12.70 9.46
N ASP A 385 39.20 13.87 9.61
CA ASP A 385 39.91 14.24 10.83
C ASP A 385 38.99 14.36 12.06
N ALA A 386 37.72 14.72 11.87
CA ALA A 386 36.79 14.82 12.99
C ALA A 386 36.42 13.43 13.52
N VAL A 387 36.16 12.48 12.62
CA VAL A 387 35.79 11.11 13.01
C VAL A 387 36.97 10.40 13.68
N THR A 388 38.16 10.50 13.08
CA THR A 388 39.34 9.77 13.56
C THR A 388 39.87 10.28 14.89
N LYS A 389 39.72 11.58 15.18
CA LYS A 389 40.11 12.17 16.48
C LYS A 389 39.10 11.84 17.58
N ASP A 390 37.81 11.90 17.27
CA ASP A 390 36.76 11.84 18.28
C ASP A 390 36.23 10.42 18.50
N TYR A 391 36.52 9.48 17.59
CA TYR A 391 36.05 8.10 17.67
C TYR A 391 37.12 7.07 17.25
N ALA A 392 37.76 6.46 18.25
CA ALA A 392 38.80 5.44 18.06
C ALA A 392 38.27 4.02 17.76
N GLY A 393 36.95 3.81 17.79
CA GLY A 393 36.34 2.50 17.56
C GLY A 393 36.24 2.09 16.08
N LEU A 394 36.46 3.04 15.17
CA LEU A 394 36.37 2.81 13.73
C LEU A 394 37.58 2.02 13.23
N LYS A 395 37.33 0.92 12.51
CA LYS A 395 38.35 0.06 11.90
C LYS A 395 38.39 0.23 10.38
N ASN A 396 37.23 0.36 9.75
CA ASN A 396 37.10 0.42 8.30
C ASN A 396 36.31 1.67 7.89
N LEU A 397 36.75 2.33 6.83
CA LEU A 397 36.07 3.45 6.19
C LEU A 397 35.98 3.18 4.69
N ILE A 398 34.76 3.21 4.16
CA ILE A 398 34.48 3.05 2.73
C ILE A 398 33.90 4.35 2.20
N TRP A 399 34.59 4.94 1.22
CA TRP A 399 34.12 6.15 0.55
C TRP A 399 33.36 5.83 -0.73
N VAL A 400 32.14 6.36 -0.83
CA VAL A 400 31.37 6.33 -2.08
C VAL A 400 31.72 7.59 -2.88
N VAL A 401 32.39 7.39 -4.01
CA VAL A 401 32.86 8.46 -4.90
C VAL A 401 31.89 8.65 -6.06
N ASP A 402 31.54 9.89 -6.39
CA ASP A 402 30.77 10.20 -7.59
C ASP A 402 31.59 9.94 -8.87
N GLU A 403 30.93 9.63 -9.99
CA GLU A 403 31.60 9.31 -11.25
C GLU A 403 32.57 10.40 -11.73
N GLY A 404 32.24 11.66 -11.50
CA GLY A 404 33.08 12.80 -11.89
C GLY A 404 34.40 12.89 -11.11
N SER A 405 34.47 12.26 -9.94
CA SER A 405 35.61 12.33 -9.01
C SER A 405 36.41 11.03 -8.95
N LYS A 406 36.07 10.03 -9.77
CA LYS A 406 36.76 8.73 -9.86
C LYS A 406 38.25 8.82 -10.22
N HIS A 407 38.69 9.93 -10.81
CA HIS A 407 40.05 10.13 -11.30
C HIS A 407 41.00 10.72 -10.24
N LEU A 408 40.51 10.97 -9.03
CA LEU A 408 41.31 11.45 -7.91
C LEU A 408 41.62 10.24 -7.02
N ASP A 409 42.88 10.10 -6.62
CA ASP A 409 43.31 9.06 -5.68
C ASP A 409 42.83 9.45 -4.28
N TRP A 410 41.68 8.90 -3.87
CA TRP A 410 41.08 9.20 -2.57
C TRP A 410 41.75 8.42 -1.44
N ASP A 411 42.46 7.33 -1.73
CA ASP A 411 43.07 6.45 -0.73
C ASP A 411 44.27 7.05 0.02
N GLU A 412 44.81 8.18 -0.44
CA GLU A 412 45.93 8.83 0.24
C GLU A 412 45.47 9.51 1.53
N ILE A 413 45.66 8.80 2.65
CA ILE A 413 45.46 9.33 4.00
C ILE A 413 46.28 10.61 4.14
N PRO A 414 45.67 11.75 4.54
CA PRO A 414 46.41 12.99 4.77
C PRO A 414 47.59 12.78 5.71
N THR A 415 48.79 13.16 5.26
CA THR A 415 50.03 12.99 6.01
C THR A 415 49.95 13.71 7.36
N GLY A 416 49.75 12.95 8.45
CA GLY A 416 49.53 13.47 9.80
C GLY A 416 48.46 12.71 10.59
N SER A 417 47.59 11.96 9.93
CA SER A 417 46.48 11.19 10.52
C SER A 417 46.77 9.67 10.46
N GLY A 418 47.92 9.26 11.00
CA GLY A 418 48.42 7.87 10.97
C GLY A 418 47.65 6.88 11.86
N GLY A 419 46.34 6.76 11.64
CA GLY A 419 45.50 5.75 12.29
C GLY A 419 45.55 4.40 11.56
N ALA A 420 45.38 3.31 12.31
CA ALA A 420 45.26 1.93 11.81
C ALA A 420 43.90 1.64 11.11
N ILE A 421 43.28 2.66 10.51
CA ILE A 421 41.96 2.57 9.89
C ILE A 421 42.15 2.19 8.43
N ASN A 422 41.49 1.11 7.99
CA ASN A 422 41.49 0.69 6.61
C ASN A 422 40.55 1.62 5.81
N VAL A 423 41.12 2.41 4.90
CA VAL A 423 40.38 3.32 4.02
C VAL A 423 40.37 2.72 2.63
N SER A 424 39.20 2.69 1.99
CA SER A 424 39.02 2.17 0.64
C SER A 424 37.88 2.90 -0.05
N THR A 425 37.90 3.00 -1.38
CA THR A 425 36.72 3.47 -2.12
C THR A 425 35.78 2.33 -2.50
N TRP A 426 34.48 2.63 -2.62
CA TRP A 426 33.48 1.65 -3.05
C TRP A 426 33.80 1.08 -4.43
N GLN A 427 34.27 1.94 -5.34
CA GLN A 427 34.57 1.56 -6.72
C GLN A 427 35.74 0.59 -6.81
N GLU A 428 36.85 0.85 -6.11
CA GLU A 428 38.01 -0.06 -6.08
C GLU A 428 37.62 -1.42 -5.53
N VAL A 429 36.88 -1.47 -4.42
CA VAL A 429 36.43 -2.74 -3.83
C VAL A 429 35.59 -3.55 -4.82
N VAL A 430 34.74 -2.89 -5.61
CA VAL A 430 33.91 -3.53 -6.65
C VAL A 430 34.76 -3.99 -7.86
N GLU A 431 35.74 -3.20 -8.28
CA GLU A 431 36.59 -3.50 -9.44
C GLU A 431 37.60 -4.63 -9.15
N GLU A 432 38.22 -4.63 -7.97
CA GLU A 432 39.20 -5.64 -7.53
C GLU A 432 38.60 -7.05 -7.46
N GLN A 433 37.29 -7.16 -7.18
CA GLN A 433 36.59 -8.44 -7.00
C GLN A 433 35.56 -8.71 -8.12
N SER A 434 35.80 -8.16 -9.31
CA SER A 434 34.90 -8.29 -10.49
C SER A 434 34.58 -9.72 -10.93
N ASN A 435 35.35 -10.73 -10.49
CA ASN A 435 35.12 -12.15 -10.78
C ASN A 435 34.02 -12.82 -9.93
N VAL A 436 33.44 -12.11 -8.95
CA VAL A 436 32.40 -12.66 -8.06
C VAL A 436 31.06 -12.84 -8.82
N SER A 437 30.39 -13.97 -8.57
CA SER A 437 29.10 -14.30 -9.19
C SER A 437 27.96 -13.37 -8.74
N SER A 438 26.97 -13.16 -9.62
CA SER A 438 25.69 -12.51 -9.28
C SER A 438 24.76 -13.40 -8.46
N GLU A 439 25.10 -14.68 -8.30
CA GLU A 439 24.32 -15.62 -7.51
C GLU A 439 24.37 -15.25 -6.02
N LEU A 440 23.20 -15.00 -5.45
CA LEU A 440 23.07 -14.64 -4.04
C LEU A 440 23.37 -15.86 -3.15
N PRO A 441 23.88 -15.66 -1.92
CA PRO A 441 24.13 -16.74 -0.98
C PRO A 441 22.89 -17.62 -0.79
N PRO A 442 23.02 -18.92 -0.48
CA PRO A 442 21.87 -19.78 -0.20
C PRO A 442 21.06 -19.25 1.00
N LEU A 443 19.80 -19.68 1.11
CA LEU A 443 18.96 -19.34 2.25
C LEU A 443 19.44 -20.12 3.49
N ASP A 444 20.27 -19.49 4.31
CA ASP A 444 20.59 -20.03 5.63
C ASP A 444 19.40 -19.90 6.56
N LYS A 445 19.14 -20.95 7.36
CA LYS A 445 18.06 -20.97 8.37
C LYS A 445 18.34 -20.07 9.57
N THR A 446 19.52 -19.46 9.64
CA THR A 446 19.89 -18.49 10.67
C THR A 446 19.10 -17.21 10.48
N SER A 447 18.59 -16.66 11.59
CA SER A 447 17.95 -15.36 11.60
C SER A 447 19.01 -14.28 11.38
N PRO A 448 18.87 -13.40 10.38
CA PRO A 448 19.80 -12.31 10.15
C PRO A 448 19.81 -11.32 11.33
N LYS A 449 20.92 -10.59 11.49
CA LYS A 449 21.11 -9.59 12.54
C LYS A 449 20.08 -8.45 12.44
N ASN A 450 19.77 -7.79 13.55
CA ASN A 450 18.79 -6.71 13.57
C ASN A 450 19.31 -5.45 12.84
N VAL A 451 18.38 -4.62 12.38
CA VAL A 451 18.68 -3.36 11.71
C VAL A 451 18.55 -2.23 12.73
N LEU A 452 19.62 -1.45 12.90
CA LEU A 452 19.64 -0.30 13.78
C LEU A 452 19.34 0.97 12.96
N SER A 453 18.51 1.86 13.49
CA SER A 453 18.26 3.16 12.88
C SER A 453 18.08 4.22 13.96
N PHE A 454 18.55 5.42 13.70
CA PHE A 454 18.29 6.56 14.58
C PHE A 454 16.98 7.24 14.21
N TRP A 455 16.19 7.56 15.24
CA TRP A 455 15.06 8.47 15.12
C TRP A 455 15.51 9.86 15.60
N PHE A 456 15.51 10.82 14.68
CA PHE A 456 16.04 12.15 14.94
C PHE A 456 14.91 13.16 15.24
N PRO A 457 14.72 13.55 16.51
CA PRO A 457 14.05 14.81 16.82
C PRO A 457 15.02 15.95 16.48
N GLU A 458 14.52 17.02 15.85
CA GLU A 458 15.23 18.16 15.24
C GLU A 458 16.14 19.01 16.17
N ASN A 459 16.55 18.51 17.33
CA ASN A 459 17.26 19.27 18.37
C ASN A 459 18.80 19.22 18.26
N ASN A 460 19.38 18.82 17.12
CA ASN A 460 20.82 18.57 16.96
C ASN A 460 21.38 17.57 17.99
N GLU A 461 20.56 16.63 18.44
CA GLU A 461 20.95 15.56 19.34
C GLU A 461 20.95 14.23 18.57
N PRO A 462 21.77 13.24 18.94
CA PRO A 462 21.89 11.97 18.20
C PRO A 462 20.56 11.21 18.04
N GLY A 463 19.51 11.59 18.77
CA GLY A 463 18.19 10.96 18.70
C GLY A 463 18.12 9.62 19.42
N GLU A 464 16.97 8.96 19.32
CA GLU A 464 16.78 7.62 19.91
C GLU A 464 17.31 6.56 18.93
N LEU A 465 18.25 5.72 19.38
CA LEU A 465 18.68 4.54 18.64
C LEU A 465 17.64 3.43 18.81
N VAL A 466 17.06 2.98 17.70
CA VAL A 466 16.03 1.94 17.70
C VAL A 466 16.55 0.70 16.96
N GLU A 467 16.40 -0.45 17.60
CA GLU A 467 16.74 -1.75 17.04
C GLU A 467 15.49 -2.45 16.47
N TYR A 468 15.45 -2.62 15.16
CA TYR A 468 14.38 -3.30 14.46
C TYR A 468 14.76 -4.74 14.16
N THR A 469 13.91 -5.66 14.58
CA THR A 469 14.00 -7.05 14.11
C THR A 469 13.54 -7.13 12.67
N HIS A 470 14.01 -8.15 11.95
CA HIS A 470 13.53 -8.47 10.61
C HIS A 470 12.01 -8.71 10.59
N GLY A 471 11.44 -9.29 11.65
CA GLY A 471 9.99 -9.45 11.79
C GLY A 471 9.25 -8.12 11.84
N ASN A 472 9.81 -7.09 12.50
CA ASN A 472 9.22 -5.75 12.52
C ASN A 472 9.18 -5.13 11.11
N LEU A 473 10.30 -5.18 10.38
CA LEU A 473 10.38 -4.60 9.03
C LEU A 473 9.47 -5.34 8.05
N VAL A 474 9.50 -6.68 8.06
CA VAL A 474 8.74 -7.50 7.11
C VAL A 474 7.23 -7.43 7.37
N SER A 475 6.80 -7.34 8.64
CA SER A 475 5.39 -7.09 8.98
C SER A 475 4.94 -5.67 8.59
N ALA A 476 5.82 -4.68 8.66
CA ALA A 476 5.54 -3.33 8.17
C ALA A 476 5.39 -3.29 6.64
N ILE A 477 6.28 -3.97 5.91
CA ILE A 477 6.20 -4.09 4.44
C ILE A 477 4.88 -4.77 4.05
N SER A 478 4.55 -5.91 4.68
CA SER A 478 3.32 -6.63 4.37
C SER A 478 2.06 -5.81 4.69
N ALA A 479 2.10 -4.97 5.72
CA ALA A 479 1.01 -4.06 6.05
C ALA A 479 0.82 -2.97 5.00
N GLN A 480 1.89 -2.32 4.52
CA GLN A 480 1.80 -1.32 3.45
C GLN A 480 1.27 -1.90 2.15
N ILE A 481 1.71 -3.12 1.83
CA ILE A 481 1.22 -3.90 0.70
C ILE A 481 -0.31 -4.13 0.78
N SER A 482 -0.81 -4.44 1.97
CA SER A 482 -2.24 -4.73 2.19
C SER A 482 -3.13 -3.50 2.29
N ALA A 483 -2.55 -2.34 2.63
CA ALA A 483 -3.30 -1.11 2.86
C ALA A 483 -3.85 -0.47 1.58
N ILE A 484 -3.21 -0.74 0.44
CA ILE A 484 -3.67 -0.24 -0.87
C ILE A 484 -4.73 -1.19 -1.45
N PRO A 485 -5.85 -0.67 -1.98
CA PRO A 485 -6.84 -1.47 -2.68
C PRO A 485 -6.25 -2.33 -3.80
N THR A 486 -6.81 -3.52 -4.02
CA THR A 486 -6.29 -4.51 -4.99
C THR A 486 -6.17 -3.98 -6.41
N SER A 487 -7.06 -3.08 -6.83
CA SER A 487 -7.03 -2.44 -8.15
C SER A 487 -5.94 -1.37 -8.32
N GLN A 488 -5.33 -0.91 -7.23
CA GLN A 488 -4.36 0.19 -7.19
C GLN A 488 -3.01 -0.25 -6.62
N LYS A 489 -2.81 -1.57 -6.43
CA LYS A 489 -1.56 -2.13 -5.92
C LYS A 489 -0.36 -1.67 -6.73
N ILE A 490 0.78 -1.58 -6.04
CA ILE A 490 2.07 -1.34 -6.66
C ILE A 490 2.38 -2.52 -7.58
N GLY A 491 2.85 -2.25 -8.79
CA GLY A 491 3.22 -3.29 -9.75
C GLY A 491 4.40 -2.88 -10.64
N PRO A 492 4.80 -3.75 -11.57
CA PRO A 492 5.99 -3.53 -12.41
C PRO A 492 5.86 -2.37 -13.41
N SER A 493 4.63 -1.91 -13.67
CA SER A 493 4.37 -0.72 -14.49
C SER A 493 4.60 0.60 -13.76
N ASP A 494 4.74 0.57 -12.43
CA ASP A 494 4.94 1.77 -11.63
C ASP A 494 6.43 2.13 -11.54
N LEU A 495 6.69 3.44 -11.58
CA LEU A 495 7.96 4.05 -11.19
C LEU A 495 7.79 4.69 -9.82
N PHE A 496 8.43 4.10 -8.82
CA PHE A 496 8.42 4.54 -7.44
C PHE A 496 9.61 5.48 -7.17
N PHE A 497 9.33 6.62 -6.55
CA PHE A 497 10.32 7.66 -6.26
C PHE A 497 10.29 8.05 -4.77
N PRO A 498 11.29 7.64 -3.97
CA PRO A 498 11.46 8.10 -2.61
C PRO A 498 12.10 9.48 -2.60
N SER A 499 11.28 10.52 -2.40
CA SER A 499 11.74 11.90 -2.27
C SER A 499 12.27 12.21 -0.86
N ASP A 500 11.69 11.58 0.15
CA ASP A 500 12.19 11.63 1.53
C ASP A 500 13.39 10.68 1.69
N SER A 501 14.18 10.87 2.74
CA SER A 501 15.39 10.07 2.99
C SER A 501 15.07 8.60 3.28
N LEU A 502 15.87 7.68 2.73
CA LEU A 502 15.82 6.24 3.03
C LEU A 502 16.26 5.92 4.47
N SER A 503 16.81 6.89 5.20
CA SER A 503 17.03 6.78 6.64
C SER A 503 15.72 6.85 7.43
N SER A 504 14.65 7.38 6.84
CA SER A 504 13.29 7.33 7.41
C SER A 504 12.69 5.93 7.21
N ASN A 505 12.36 5.25 8.32
CA ASN A 505 11.85 3.87 8.27
C ASN A 505 10.58 3.71 7.43
N TYR A 506 9.72 4.71 7.38
CA TYR A 506 8.52 4.67 6.53
C TYR A 506 8.87 4.65 5.03
N THR A 507 9.78 5.53 4.62
CA THR A 507 10.25 5.61 3.24
C THR A 507 11.03 4.37 2.85
N LEU A 508 11.87 3.84 3.75
CA LEU A 508 12.57 2.58 3.56
C LEU A 508 11.60 1.42 3.37
N VAL A 509 10.61 1.25 4.26
CA VAL A 509 9.61 0.19 4.18
C VAL A 509 8.81 0.26 2.88
N LEU A 510 8.39 1.46 2.45
CA LEU A 510 7.69 1.62 1.18
C LEU A 510 8.58 1.32 -0.04
N THR A 511 9.86 1.68 0.03
CA THR A 511 10.85 1.34 -1.02
C THR A 511 11.05 -0.17 -1.12
N LEU A 512 11.18 -0.85 0.02
CA LEU A 512 11.26 -2.31 0.10
C LEU A 512 9.96 -2.98 -0.40
N ALA A 513 8.79 -2.39 -0.11
CA ALA A 513 7.51 -2.86 -0.65
C ALA A 513 7.44 -2.71 -2.17
N ALA A 514 7.95 -1.61 -2.72
CA ALA A 514 8.02 -1.38 -4.16
C ALA A 514 8.95 -2.40 -4.85
N LEU A 515 10.13 -2.66 -4.27
CA LEU A 515 11.05 -3.70 -4.74
C LEU A 515 10.42 -5.10 -4.69
N TYR A 516 9.71 -5.44 -3.60
CA TYR A 516 9.02 -6.72 -3.44
C TYR A 516 7.94 -6.95 -4.52
N TYR A 517 7.26 -5.88 -4.95
CA TYR A 517 6.28 -5.91 -6.04
C TYR A 517 6.87 -5.69 -7.44
N ASN A 518 8.20 -5.73 -7.57
CA ASN A 518 8.94 -5.56 -8.81
C ASN A 518 8.65 -4.22 -9.54
N ALA A 519 8.26 -3.17 -8.81
CA ALA A 519 8.17 -1.82 -9.37
C ALA A 519 9.56 -1.29 -9.72
N SER A 520 9.62 -0.37 -10.69
CA SER A 520 10.87 0.33 -10.99
C SER A 520 11.12 1.40 -9.94
N LEU A 521 12.39 1.60 -9.56
CA LEU A 521 12.81 2.52 -8.51
C LEU A 521 13.66 3.64 -9.13
N ALA A 522 13.31 4.90 -8.85
CA ALA A 522 14.13 6.06 -9.22
C ALA A 522 14.74 6.67 -7.95
N LEU A 523 16.06 6.67 -7.82
CA LEU A 523 16.81 7.22 -6.69
C LEU A 523 17.42 8.58 -7.06
N ASN A 524 17.61 9.43 -6.05
CA ASN A 524 18.20 10.75 -6.21
C ASN A 524 18.99 11.14 -4.95
N SER A 525 20.19 11.68 -5.12
CA SER A 525 21.02 12.16 -4.02
C SER A 525 20.46 13.39 -3.29
N VAL A 526 19.58 14.18 -3.92
CA VAL A 526 18.91 15.36 -3.33
C VAL A 526 17.68 14.94 -2.53
N ALA A 527 17.71 13.81 -1.83
CA ALA A 527 16.60 13.32 -1.02
C ALA A 527 16.71 13.77 0.45
N GLY A 528 15.58 14.12 1.07
CA GLY A 528 15.56 14.72 2.41
C GLY A 528 14.22 15.36 2.78
N ARG A 529 14.17 15.99 3.96
CA ARG A 529 12.94 16.57 4.54
C ARG A 529 12.45 17.84 3.82
N GLU A 530 13.36 18.56 3.15
CA GLU A 530 13.11 19.82 2.44
C GLU A 530 13.43 19.73 0.94
N THR A 531 12.87 18.72 0.27
CA THR A 531 13.21 18.47 -1.13
C THR A 531 12.30 19.22 -2.08
N ASP A 532 12.88 19.99 -3.00
CA ASP A 532 12.12 20.55 -4.11
C ASP A 532 11.75 19.42 -5.08
N LEU A 533 10.52 18.90 -4.96
CA LEU A 533 9.98 17.83 -5.81
C LEU A 533 10.19 18.10 -7.30
N ARG A 534 10.12 19.36 -7.72
CA ARG A 534 10.32 19.73 -9.13
C ARG A 534 11.73 19.46 -9.60
N ASN A 535 12.73 19.70 -8.75
CA ASN A 535 14.13 19.46 -9.08
C ASN A 535 14.47 17.97 -8.90
N ALA A 536 13.90 17.35 -7.88
CA ALA A 536 14.17 15.97 -7.53
C ALA A 536 13.65 14.97 -8.59
N THR A 537 12.61 15.34 -9.34
CA THR A 537 11.95 14.48 -10.33
C THR A 537 12.29 14.84 -11.79
N ARG A 538 13.27 15.72 -12.03
CA ARG A 538 13.69 16.03 -13.41
C ARG A 538 14.27 14.79 -14.10
N GLY A 539 13.95 14.59 -15.37
CA GLY A 539 14.38 13.42 -16.15
C GLY A 539 13.51 12.16 -15.99
N VAL A 540 12.63 12.09 -14.98
CA VAL A 540 11.76 10.92 -14.73
C VAL A 540 10.28 11.29 -14.64
N ALA A 541 9.38 10.36 -14.94
CA ALA A 541 7.94 10.53 -14.78
C ALA A 541 7.42 9.56 -13.70
N PRO A 542 7.57 9.89 -12.40
CA PRO A 542 7.18 9.00 -11.32
C PRO A 542 5.67 8.76 -11.31
N THR A 543 5.29 7.52 -11.01
CA THR A 543 3.89 7.10 -10.85
C THR A 543 3.48 7.14 -9.38
N ILE A 544 4.43 6.86 -8.50
CA ILE A 544 4.27 6.86 -7.04
C ILE A 544 5.41 7.67 -6.42
N ILE A 545 5.09 8.60 -5.51
CA ILE A 545 6.07 9.37 -4.75
C ILE A 545 5.88 9.13 -3.25
N VAL A 546 6.98 9.07 -2.51
CA VAL A 546 6.97 9.18 -1.04
C VAL A 546 7.64 10.49 -0.65
N ALA A 547 6.94 11.32 0.12
CA ALA A 547 7.43 12.61 0.57
C ALA A 547 7.08 12.85 2.04
N SER A 548 7.82 13.74 2.70
CA SER A 548 7.48 14.22 4.04
C SER A 548 6.29 15.17 3.99
N ALA A 549 5.55 15.29 5.09
CA ALA A 549 4.50 16.29 5.26
C ALA A 549 5.03 17.71 5.03
N HIS A 550 6.26 17.99 5.46
CA HIS A 550 6.93 19.26 5.28
C HIS A 550 7.15 19.61 3.80
N THR A 551 7.70 18.68 3.01
CA THR A 551 7.91 18.88 1.56
C THR A 551 6.58 19.17 0.85
N LEU A 552 5.51 18.47 1.21
CA LEU A 552 4.20 18.70 0.62
C LEU A 552 3.52 19.99 1.09
N ALA A 553 3.75 20.43 2.33
CA ALA A 553 3.32 21.74 2.80
C ALA A 553 3.97 22.86 1.98
N GLN A 554 5.26 22.75 1.67
CA GLN A 554 5.95 23.70 0.79
C GLN A 554 5.38 23.69 -0.63
N VAL A 555 5.11 22.51 -1.19
CA VAL A 555 4.48 22.38 -2.52
C VAL A 555 3.09 23.00 -2.54
N HIS A 556 2.29 22.78 -1.48
CA HIS A 556 0.97 23.39 -1.32
C HIS A 556 1.08 24.92 -1.29
N ALA A 557 1.92 25.48 -0.42
CA ALA A 557 2.10 26.92 -0.28
C ALA A 557 2.58 27.59 -1.58
N ASN A 558 3.60 27.01 -2.23
CA ASN A 558 4.16 27.52 -3.48
C ASN A 558 3.17 27.46 -4.64
N THR A 559 2.28 26.47 -4.65
CA THR A 559 1.28 26.29 -5.69
C THR A 559 0.06 27.16 -5.45
N ALA A 560 -0.45 27.21 -4.21
CA ALA A 560 -1.57 28.05 -3.81
C ALA A 560 -1.29 29.54 -4.10
N ALA A 561 -0.06 30.00 -3.87
CA ALA A 561 0.35 31.37 -4.17
C ALA A 561 0.28 31.70 -5.68
N LYS A 562 0.54 30.72 -6.56
CA LYS A 562 0.48 30.90 -8.03
C LYS A 562 -0.95 30.86 -8.57
N LEU A 563 -1.86 30.25 -7.84
CA LEU A 563 -3.21 29.90 -8.28
C LEU A 563 -4.29 30.83 -7.70
N SER A 564 -4.07 32.14 -7.72
CA SER A 564 -4.99 33.13 -7.13
C SER A 564 -6.04 33.71 -8.09
N ASN A 565 -6.06 33.25 -9.35
CA ASN A 565 -6.93 33.80 -10.40
C ASN A 565 -8.42 33.42 -10.21
N VAL A 566 -9.34 34.34 -10.53
CA VAL A 566 -10.80 34.13 -10.38
C VAL A 566 -11.32 32.90 -11.13
N VAL A 567 -10.86 32.71 -12.37
CA VAL A 567 -11.25 31.54 -13.20
C VAL A 567 -10.76 30.25 -12.57
N TYR A 568 -9.54 30.26 -12.03
CA TYR A 568 -8.99 29.11 -11.32
C TYR A 568 -9.82 28.81 -10.06
N ASN A 569 -10.12 29.82 -9.24
CA ASN A 569 -10.90 29.65 -8.02
C ASN A 569 -12.28 29.02 -8.30
N LEU A 570 -12.91 29.37 -9.43
CA LEU A 570 -14.15 28.72 -9.84
C LEU A 570 -13.95 27.24 -10.19
N ILE A 571 -12.94 26.92 -11.00
CA ILE A 571 -12.61 25.53 -11.37
C ILE A 571 -12.23 24.71 -10.13
N HIS A 572 -11.39 25.26 -9.26
CA HIS A 572 -10.96 24.66 -8.02
C HIS A 572 -12.13 24.44 -7.06
N TRP A 573 -13.07 25.38 -6.97
CA TRP A 573 -14.30 25.20 -6.21
C TRP A 573 -15.12 24.01 -6.71
N PHE A 574 -15.30 23.87 -8.03
CA PHE A 574 -15.98 22.71 -8.62
C PHE A 574 -15.23 21.39 -8.37
N GLN A 575 -13.90 21.41 -8.49
CA GLN A 575 -13.05 20.22 -8.25
C GLN A 575 -13.08 19.80 -6.78
N THR A 576 -12.98 20.75 -5.86
CA THR A 576 -13.07 20.53 -4.42
C THR A 576 -14.42 19.93 -4.05
N ARG A 577 -15.51 20.49 -4.59
CA ARG A 577 -16.85 19.97 -4.37
C ARG A 577 -17.03 18.55 -4.91
N THR A 578 -16.47 18.26 -6.08
CA THR A 578 -16.50 16.91 -6.66
C THR A 578 -15.74 15.91 -5.79
N LEU A 579 -14.63 16.34 -5.21
CA LEU A 579 -13.80 15.53 -4.33
C LEU A 579 -14.51 15.25 -2.98
N THR A 580 -15.04 16.30 -2.32
CA THR A 580 -15.59 16.20 -0.96
C THR A 580 -17.04 15.74 -0.90
N GLU A 581 -17.91 16.22 -1.80
CA GLU A 581 -19.34 15.87 -1.78
C GLU A 581 -19.63 14.60 -2.58
N ASN A 582 -19.04 14.47 -3.78
CA ASN A 582 -19.30 13.32 -4.66
C ASN A 582 -18.34 12.16 -4.39
N GLY A 583 -17.22 12.39 -3.68
CA GLY A 583 -16.25 11.33 -3.37
C GLY A 583 -15.52 10.81 -4.61
N VAL A 584 -15.32 11.64 -5.63
CA VAL A 584 -14.73 11.26 -6.91
C VAL A 584 -13.48 12.09 -7.18
N MET A 585 -12.39 11.43 -7.59
CA MET A 585 -11.21 12.13 -8.06
C MET A 585 -11.49 12.91 -9.36
N PRO A 586 -11.26 14.23 -9.42
CA PRO A 586 -11.54 15.03 -10.61
C PRO A 586 -10.64 14.60 -11.79
N VAL A 587 -11.26 14.23 -12.91
CA VAL A 587 -10.55 13.87 -14.14
C VAL A 587 -10.16 15.14 -14.90
N ALA A 588 -9.00 15.11 -15.57
CA ALA A 588 -8.56 16.21 -16.42
C ALA A 588 -9.55 16.46 -17.57
N SER A 589 -10.36 17.51 -17.45
CA SER A 589 -11.24 18.02 -18.50
C SER A 589 -10.48 19.01 -19.41
N MET A 590 -11.00 19.30 -20.61
CA MET A 590 -10.41 20.32 -21.51
C MET A 590 -10.22 21.68 -20.82
N PHE A 591 -11.10 22.03 -19.88
CA PHE A 591 -11.00 23.25 -19.07
C PHE A 591 -9.94 23.17 -17.97
N SER A 592 -9.76 22.00 -17.35
CA SER A 592 -8.68 21.76 -16.37
C SER A 592 -7.30 21.87 -17.03
N ARG A 593 -7.20 21.45 -18.30
CA ARG A 593 -5.94 21.47 -19.08
C ARG A 593 -5.42 22.88 -19.38
N LEU A 594 -6.30 23.89 -19.44
CA LEU A 594 -5.90 25.29 -19.62
C LEU A 594 -5.01 25.79 -18.47
N ASN A 595 -5.14 25.20 -17.28
CA ASN A 595 -4.36 25.55 -16.09
C ASN A 595 -3.24 24.54 -15.79
N ASP A 596 -2.96 23.58 -16.69
CA ASP A 596 -1.89 22.59 -16.48
C ASP A 596 -0.52 23.24 -16.31
N GLY A 597 -0.28 24.40 -16.94
CA GLY A 597 0.96 25.17 -16.78
C GLY A 597 1.15 25.81 -15.40
N LEU A 598 0.11 25.86 -14.56
CA LEU A 598 0.15 26.43 -13.21
C LEU A 598 0.22 25.35 -12.11
N LYS A 599 0.04 24.07 -12.48
CA LYS A 599 0.19 22.93 -11.57
C LYS A 599 1.66 22.72 -11.19
N PRO A 600 1.96 22.09 -10.04
CA PRO A 600 3.33 21.77 -9.68
C PRO A 600 3.92 20.84 -10.74
N ALA A 601 5.06 21.23 -11.31
CA ALA A 601 5.77 20.43 -12.28
C ALA A 601 6.48 19.29 -11.55
N ILE A 602 5.79 18.16 -11.40
CA ILE A 602 6.32 16.93 -10.83
C ILE A 602 6.57 15.96 -11.96
N GLY A 603 7.85 15.66 -12.20
CA GLY A 603 8.30 14.77 -13.27
C GLY A 603 8.23 15.36 -14.68
N THR A 604 8.62 14.54 -15.64
CA THR A 604 8.52 14.85 -17.07
C THR A 604 7.08 14.70 -17.57
N THR A 605 6.67 15.58 -18.48
CA THR A 605 5.32 15.54 -19.06
C THR A 605 5.24 14.52 -20.20
N PRO A 606 4.12 13.79 -20.36
CA PRO A 606 2.89 13.86 -19.57
C PRO A 606 3.02 13.20 -18.18
N GLY A 607 2.51 13.88 -17.15
CA GLY A 607 2.55 13.38 -15.77
C GLY A 607 1.78 12.08 -15.60
N LYS A 608 2.41 11.06 -15.02
CA LYS A 608 1.83 9.74 -14.73
C LYS A 608 1.54 9.53 -13.24
N LEU A 609 1.73 10.56 -12.42
CA LEU A 609 1.61 10.48 -10.97
C LEU A 609 0.17 10.10 -10.59
N ARG A 610 0.02 8.98 -9.88
CA ARG A 610 -1.29 8.47 -9.43
C ARG A 610 -1.43 8.46 -7.91
N LEU A 611 -0.32 8.36 -7.19
CA LEU A 611 -0.30 8.19 -5.73
C LEU A 611 0.89 8.92 -5.10
N ILE A 612 0.63 9.59 -3.99
CA ILE A 612 1.62 10.22 -3.13
C ILE A 612 1.44 9.68 -1.71
N PHE A 613 2.47 9.09 -1.15
CA PHE A 613 2.55 8.75 0.26
C PHE A 613 3.19 9.88 1.03
N VAL A 614 2.61 10.20 2.18
CA VAL A 614 3.02 11.32 3.02
C VAL A 614 3.28 10.83 4.42
N SER A 615 4.49 11.08 4.94
CA SER A 615 4.84 10.80 6.33
C SER A 615 4.69 12.03 7.20
N GLU A 616 3.87 11.91 8.25
CA GLU A 616 3.92 12.76 9.44
C GLU A 616 4.71 12.03 10.52
N GLN A 617 5.67 12.70 11.15
CA GLN A 617 6.43 12.13 12.25
C GLN A 617 5.82 12.50 13.60
N ALA A 618 5.55 11.50 14.43
CA ALA A 618 5.08 11.70 15.79
C ALA A 618 6.10 12.52 16.59
N GLY A 619 5.66 13.67 17.10
CA GLY A 619 6.52 14.58 17.86
C GLY A 619 7.56 15.33 17.03
N GLY A 620 7.46 15.33 15.70
CA GLY A 620 8.27 16.21 14.85
C GLY A 620 7.85 17.68 14.96
N ASN A 621 8.74 18.62 14.62
CA ASN A 621 8.37 20.06 14.64
C ASN A 621 7.72 20.55 13.33
N SER A 622 7.50 19.67 12.35
CA SER A 622 6.77 20.04 11.14
C SER A 622 5.28 20.25 11.44
N PRO A 623 4.64 21.31 10.92
CA PRO A 623 3.21 21.50 11.12
C PRO A 623 2.45 20.38 10.39
N PRO A 624 1.49 19.69 11.06
CA PRO A 624 0.68 18.67 10.42
C PRO A 624 -0.16 19.26 9.29
N LEU A 625 -0.41 18.49 8.24
CA LEU A 625 -1.23 18.93 7.12
C LEU A 625 -2.72 18.92 7.50
N SER A 626 -3.43 19.98 7.12
CA SER A 626 -4.89 20.06 7.26
C SER A 626 -5.60 19.24 6.17
N ALA A 627 -6.83 18.81 6.44
CA ALA A 627 -7.62 18.05 5.48
C ALA A 627 -7.88 18.85 4.18
N LEU A 628 -8.04 20.17 4.30
CA LEU A 628 -8.14 21.07 3.14
C LEU A 628 -6.84 21.10 2.32
N ALA A 629 -5.68 21.22 2.96
CA ALA A 629 -4.39 21.20 2.27
C ALA A 629 -4.14 19.88 1.54
N LEU A 630 -4.53 18.75 2.13
CA LEU A 630 -4.45 17.44 1.47
C LEU A 630 -5.36 17.35 0.23
N ASN A 631 -6.58 17.89 0.31
CA ASN A 631 -7.49 17.93 -0.84
C ASN A 631 -7.00 18.86 -1.95
N ASP A 632 -6.45 20.02 -1.60
CA ASP A 632 -5.79 20.91 -2.55
C ASP A 632 -4.62 20.20 -3.23
N LEU A 633 -3.76 19.51 -2.49
CA LEU A 633 -2.66 18.74 -3.05
C LEU A 633 -3.14 17.64 -4.00
N ARG A 634 -4.25 16.95 -3.71
CA ARG A 634 -4.88 15.99 -4.63
C ARG A 634 -5.28 16.65 -5.95
N ILE A 635 -5.87 17.85 -5.88
CA ILE A 635 -6.29 18.61 -7.07
C ILE A 635 -5.07 19.15 -7.85
N PHE A 636 -4.08 19.71 -7.16
CA PHE A 636 -2.90 20.32 -7.75
C PHE A 636 -2.07 19.29 -8.51
N THR A 637 -1.84 18.14 -7.88
CA THR A 637 -1.02 17.06 -8.45
C THR A 637 -1.79 16.14 -9.38
N GLY A 638 -3.12 16.09 -9.26
CA GLY A 638 -3.95 15.10 -9.95
C GLY A 638 -3.77 13.67 -9.43
N ALA A 639 -3.06 13.49 -8.31
CA ALA A 639 -2.75 12.22 -7.69
C ALA A 639 -3.48 12.07 -6.36
N ARG A 640 -3.75 10.82 -5.96
CA ARG A 640 -4.31 10.55 -4.62
C ARG A 640 -3.22 10.66 -3.57
N VAL A 641 -3.59 11.11 -2.39
CA VAL A 641 -2.65 11.35 -1.28
C VAL A 641 -3.03 10.44 -0.12
N VAL A 642 -2.09 9.61 0.33
CA VAL A 642 -2.19 8.77 1.53
C VAL A 642 -1.33 9.41 2.61
N TYR A 643 -1.97 9.87 3.69
CA TYR A 643 -1.33 10.51 4.81
C TYR A 643 -1.16 9.52 5.96
N ALA A 644 0.07 9.32 6.42
CA ALA A 644 0.44 8.31 7.40
C ALA A 644 1.12 8.94 8.62
N LEU A 645 0.77 8.45 9.80
CA LEU A 645 1.48 8.76 11.04
C LEU A 645 2.60 7.75 11.25
N THR A 646 3.80 8.23 11.50
CA THR A 646 5.02 7.44 11.70
C THR A 646 5.61 7.73 13.07
N ALA A 647 6.28 6.77 13.69
CA ALA A 647 6.80 6.90 15.05
C ALA A 647 8.09 6.08 15.23
N PRO A 648 8.97 6.44 16.19
CA PRO A 648 10.27 5.78 16.37
C PRO A 648 10.13 4.27 16.57
N LYS A 649 9.26 3.82 17.48
CA LYS A 649 9.20 2.39 17.85
C LYS A 649 8.34 1.54 16.91
N VAL A 650 7.87 2.09 15.81
CA VAL A 650 7.02 1.37 14.85
C VAL A 650 7.70 1.33 13.50
N ALA A 651 7.95 0.12 12.99
CA ALA A 651 8.42 -0.06 11.63
C ALA A 651 7.31 0.38 10.65
N GLY A 652 7.59 1.38 9.81
CA GLY A 652 6.63 1.88 8.83
C GLY A 652 5.62 2.90 9.36
N ALA A 653 4.33 2.66 9.13
CA ALA A 653 3.25 3.55 9.57
C ALA A 653 2.47 2.94 10.73
N VAL A 654 2.03 3.78 11.65
CA VAL A 654 1.11 3.42 12.74
C VAL A 654 -0.32 3.38 12.21
N THR A 655 -0.75 4.49 11.59
CA THR A 655 -2.05 4.67 10.97
C THR A 655 -1.85 5.33 9.61
N GLN A 656 -2.74 5.05 8.66
CA GLN A 656 -2.76 5.76 7.38
C GLN A 656 -4.18 5.95 6.83
N THR A 657 -4.38 7.06 6.11
CA THR A 657 -5.67 7.36 5.47
C THR A 657 -5.97 6.36 4.37
N SER A 658 -7.23 5.96 4.24
CA SER A 658 -7.67 5.12 3.12
C SER A 658 -7.43 5.83 1.77
N PHE A 659 -7.11 5.05 0.74
CA PHE A 659 -6.76 5.53 -0.60
C PHE A 659 -7.86 6.39 -1.25
N TYR A 660 -9.13 6.16 -0.89
CA TYR A 660 -10.29 6.89 -1.40
C TYR A 660 -10.96 7.80 -0.36
N ASP A 661 -10.26 8.14 0.73
CA ASP A 661 -10.81 9.09 1.71
C ASP A 661 -10.51 10.53 1.31
N TYR A 662 -11.57 11.29 1.07
CA TYR A 662 -11.55 12.68 0.61
C TYR A 662 -12.26 13.63 1.57
N ARG A 663 -12.77 13.09 2.69
CA ARG A 663 -13.64 13.85 3.59
C ARG A 663 -12.85 14.91 4.33
N VAL A 664 -13.54 15.98 4.65
CA VAL A 664 -13.05 17.06 5.50
C VAL A 664 -13.97 17.08 6.71
N ASP A 665 -13.40 17.10 7.91
CA ASP A 665 -14.20 17.24 9.13
C ASP A 665 -14.89 18.62 9.11
N PRO A 666 -16.24 18.68 9.10
CA PRO A 666 -16.95 19.95 9.09
C PRO A 666 -16.78 20.74 10.39
N LYS A 667 -16.40 20.10 11.51
CA LYS A 667 -16.21 20.78 12.80
C LYS A 667 -14.90 21.58 12.82
N GLU A 668 -13.82 21.03 12.26
CA GLU A 668 -12.46 21.61 12.31
C GLU A 668 -11.70 21.44 10.97
N PRO A 669 -12.18 22.03 9.86
CA PRO A 669 -11.61 21.78 8.53
C PRO A 669 -10.17 22.29 8.36
N GLY A 670 -9.74 23.25 9.18
CA GLY A 670 -8.48 23.99 9.03
C GLY A 670 -7.35 23.62 9.99
N GLN A 671 -7.55 22.71 10.94
CA GLN A 671 -6.54 22.40 11.97
C GLN A 671 -5.64 21.24 11.53
N TYR A 672 -6.01 20.00 11.84
CA TYR A 672 -5.24 18.80 11.51
C TYR A 672 -6.11 17.80 10.77
N SER A 673 -5.54 17.14 9.75
CA SER A 673 -6.19 15.98 9.14
C SER A 673 -6.14 14.79 10.10
N HIS A 674 -7.08 13.86 9.94
CA HIS A 674 -6.92 12.51 10.48
C HIS A 674 -5.85 11.74 9.71
N PHE A 675 -5.23 10.79 10.41
CA PHE A 675 -4.27 9.82 9.89
C PHE A 675 -4.93 8.50 9.50
N GLY A 676 -6.27 8.40 9.56
CA GLY A 676 -6.99 7.20 9.14
C GLY A 676 -6.96 6.06 10.15
N ALA A 677 -7.08 4.84 9.65
CA ALA A 677 -7.14 3.63 10.47
C ALA A 677 -5.73 3.05 10.72
N PRO A 678 -5.54 2.26 11.79
CA PRO A 678 -4.32 1.47 11.98
C PRO A 678 -4.03 0.57 10.79
N VAL A 679 -2.75 0.36 10.48
CA VAL A 679 -2.33 -0.59 9.44
C VAL A 679 -2.50 -2.04 9.90
N SER A 680 -2.52 -3.02 8.99
CA SER A 680 -2.85 -4.42 9.34
C SER A 680 -1.89 -5.12 10.32
N SER A 681 -0.67 -4.58 10.50
CA SER A 681 0.34 -5.10 11.42
C SER A 681 0.34 -4.40 12.78
N VAL A 682 -0.50 -3.37 12.98
CA VAL A 682 -0.54 -2.55 14.19
C VAL A 682 -1.97 -2.42 14.68
N GLU A 683 -2.14 -2.43 15.99
CA GLU A 683 -3.36 -2.01 16.67
C GLU A 683 -3.05 -0.80 17.54
N VAL A 684 -4.03 0.10 17.69
CA VAL A 684 -3.86 1.37 18.39
C VAL A 684 -4.86 1.46 19.53
N LEU A 685 -4.42 2.00 20.65
CA LEU A 685 -5.27 2.39 21.77
C LEU A 685 -4.79 3.72 22.34
N LEU A 686 -5.66 4.43 23.05
CA LEU A 686 -5.34 5.65 23.78
C LEU A 686 -5.32 5.36 25.27
N LYS A 687 -4.29 5.83 25.98
CA LYS A 687 -4.20 5.75 27.46
C LYS A 687 -4.50 7.11 28.09
N ASP A 688 -5.13 7.08 29.25
CA ASP A 688 -5.38 8.28 30.04
C ASP A 688 -4.07 8.99 30.40
N THR A 689 -4.10 10.32 30.32
CA THR A 689 -3.04 11.19 30.82
C THR A 689 -3.52 11.95 32.05
N LYS A 690 -2.61 12.65 32.75
CA LYS A 690 -2.99 13.48 33.92
C LYS A 690 -4.07 14.52 33.60
N HIS A 691 -4.11 14.99 32.35
CA HIS A 691 -4.98 16.08 31.92
C HIS A 691 -6.17 15.63 31.06
N ARG A 692 -6.10 14.44 30.44
CA ARG A 692 -7.14 13.94 29.53
C ARG A 692 -7.47 12.50 29.86
N LYS A 693 -8.77 12.22 29.97
CA LYS A 693 -9.31 10.89 30.26
C LYS A 693 -10.18 10.44 29.10
N VAL A 694 -10.10 9.16 28.79
CA VAL A 694 -10.97 8.50 27.83
C VAL A 694 -12.36 8.38 28.44
N THR A 695 -13.34 8.96 27.76
CA THR A 695 -14.75 8.87 28.10
C THR A 695 -15.53 8.19 26.97
N ASP A 696 -16.83 7.95 27.17
CA ASP A 696 -17.68 7.36 26.14
C ASP A 696 -17.98 8.35 24.98
N GLU A 697 -17.91 9.65 25.25
CA GLU A 697 -18.17 10.71 24.27
C GLU A 697 -16.87 11.21 23.63
N GLU A 698 -15.81 11.37 24.41
CA GLU A 698 -14.50 11.85 23.97
C GLU A 698 -13.42 10.81 24.22
N ILE A 699 -12.92 10.22 23.14
CA ILE A 699 -11.85 9.22 23.16
C ILE A 699 -10.54 9.94 22.87
N GLN A 700 -9.89 10.44 23.92
CA GLN A 700 -8.67 11.23 23.82
C GLN A 700 -7.63 10.75 24.86
N GLY A 701 -6.36 10.73 24.47
CA GLY A 701 -5.30 10.22 25.35
C GLY A 701 -3.96 10.09 24.65
N GLU A 702 -2.98 9.56 25.37
CA GLU A 702 -1.67 9.22 24.82
C GLU A 702 -1.81 8.05 23.84
N VAL A 703 -1.25 8.18 22.64
CA VAL A 703 -1.34 7.15 21.61
C VAL A 703 -0.34 6.03 21.92
N VAL A 704 -0.85 4.80 21.98
CA VAL A 704 -0.05 3.58 22.16
C VAL A 704 -0.29 2.64 21.00
N ALA A 705 0.80 2.14 20.42
CA ALA A 705 0.79 1.17 19.34
C ALA A 705 1.20 -0.21 19.85
N ARG A 706 0.53 -1.26 19.38
CA ARG A 706 0.86 -2.67 19.64
C ARG A 706 0.91 -3.45 18.33
N GLY A 707 1.71 -4.50 18.29
CA GLY A 707 1.71 -5.46 17.17
C GLY A 707 3.09 -5.86 16.66
N PRO A 708 3.16 -6.76 15.67
CA PRO A 708 4.41 -7.28 15.14
C PRO A 708 5.33 -6.23 14.50
N ALA A 709 4.81 -5.10 14.02
CA ALA A 709 5.64 -4.01 13.50
C ALA A 709 6.23 -3.10 14.59
N VAL A 710 5.81 -3.29 15.85
CA VAL A 710 6.25 -2.46 16.98
C VAL A 710 7.43 -3.12 17.69
N VAL A 711 8.49 -2.34 17.93
CA VAL A 711 9.67 -2.79 18.68
C VAL A 711 9.25 -3.08 20.12
N GLY A 712 9.56 -4.29 20.61
CA GLY A 712 9.11 -4.76 21.92
C GLY A 712 7.62 -5.14 22.02
N GLY A 713 6.87 -5.07 20.92
CA GLY A 713 5.46 -5.49 20.83
C GLY A 713 4.43 -4.44 21.31
N GLU A 714 4.81 -3.54 22.20
CA GLU A 714 4.01 -2.38 22.65
C GLU A 714 4.91 -1.16 22.85
N ALA A 715 4.49 0.00 22.33
CA ALA A 715 5.19 1.26 22.52
C ALA A 715 4.24 2.45 22.62
N SER A 716 4.48 3.29 23.62
CA SER A 716 3.91 4.64 23.68
C SER A 716 4.58 5.55 22.66
N LEU A 717 3.80 6.36 21.94
CA LEU A 717 4.31 7.21 20.87
C LEU A 717 4.70 8.62 21.35
N GLY A 718 4.46 8.95 22.63
CA GLY A 718 4.79 10.27 23.21
C GLY A 718 3.93 11.42 22.68
N ILE A 719 2.86 11.13 21.95
CA ILE A 719 1.91 12.09 21.38
C ILE A 719 0.51 11.86 21.94
N VAL A 720 -0.28 12.92 21.99
CA VAL A 720 -1.68 12.86 22.40
C VAL A 720 -2.56 12.97 21.16
N GLY A 721 -3.52 12.05 21.04
CA GLY A 721 -4.45 12.01 19.92
C GLY A 721 -5.90 11.88 20.37
N ARG A 722 -6.79 11.91 19.38
CA ARG A 722 -8.21 11.58 19.53
C ARG A 722 -8.63 10.54 18.50
N ILE A 723 -9.62 9.73 18.85
CA ILE A 723 -10.32 8.89 17.89
C ILE A 723 -11.61 9.59 17.46
N ASN A 724 -11.76 9.81 16.16
CA ASN A 724 -12.94 10.43 15.58
C ASN A 724 -14.13 9.44 15.52
N GLU A 725 -15.33 9.94 15.22
CA GLU A 725 -16.57 9.14 15.12
C GLU A 725 -16.49 7.99 14.10
N ASP A 726 -15.61 8.13 13.08
CA ASP A 726 -15.37 7.12 12.05
C ASP A 726 -14.24 6.12 12.40
N ASN A 727 -13.80 6.13 13.66
CA ASN A 727 -12.71 5.33 14.21
C ASN A 727 -11.33 5.63 13.58
N THR A 728 -11.10 6.86 13.14
CA THR A 728 -9.78 7.31 12.68
C THR A 728 -9.01 8.05 13.77
N LEU A 729 -7.68 7.92 13.75
CA LEU A 729 -6.80 8.66 14.64
C LEU A 729 -6.55 10.07 14.08
N ALA A 730 -6.65 11.09 14.91
CA ALA A 730 -6.26 12.46 14.60
C ALA A 730 -5.44 13.07 15.74
N TYR A 731 -4.63 14.08 15.43
CA TYR A 731 -4.04 14.93 16.47
C TYR A 731 -5.11 15.75 17.18
N LEU A 732 -4.77 16.24 18.37
CA LEU A 732 -5.61 17.12 19.17
C LEU A 732 -4.94 18.47 19.38
#